data_AF-V7D768-F1
#
_entry.id   AF-V7D768-F1
#
_cell.length_a   1.000
_cell.length_b   1.000
_cell.length_c   1.000
_cell.angle_alpha   90.00
_cell.angle_beta   90.00
_cell.angle_gamma   90.00
#
_symmetry.space_group_name_H-M   'P 1'
#
loop_
_entity.id
_entity.type
_entity.pdbx_description
1 polymer ?
#
loop_
_entity_poly.entity_id
_entity_poly.type
_entity_poly.pdbx_seq_one_letter_code
_entity_poly.pdbx_strand_id
1 'polypeptide(L)'
;MSMPLKGPILSSLVLALLGWESTSEAAVQCQRTLVANVVALDQPLMFNRLGAQNANGMMFALREDVVDDKMVPLSSGGAAVPGKVTLRPDKRPRPIVLRVAAGECLTVNLTNLLDYKANPNKDGIEAEEPEGEEEGPELENEAAEGFVADEQVAERMVGFQVNGMQAVNSIADISAYTGRNGNFFVSPGSTRSYTLYAEREGAFAATSKAATFGGEGTAGNVANGLFGQVVVVPKLGRTYRNTLTEEEMRLATTGRTATGQPVIDYEARYPQMQPWIAEGKAGKPIIAMVDGNEIINSETDAIVMGPNPDGSFPKSTYPLENLGKRNPALPNRLEAFRDFASQFADEVAGTQAFPGYWADPVMGHVLEPTRDSFMINYGSGGMGAEVVANRLGVGPMHDCLSCAYEEFFLSAHTVGDVGTLVDVPANVGLEHIRPGEVPPASAVGVKASMALFPAEPANVHHSYIGDFTKFRNTHNGHEQHIFHLHGHQWLFNPNDDNSDYIDAQGIGAGVGYTYEIANGGAGNRNRVAGDAIYHCHFYPHFAQGMWAMWRVHDVFEEGTRLEVSGQGENGFHSTPFALRSGKPAVGARALPDGEIVAGTPIPAIVPLPGKAMAPMPGKVVVVPKLSEALVAANDDDDEPEEEEDEEPANQEPVRKAIGSLALVDRSDANRNADGTLKNPGYPFWIGGMESSVGNRPPTPPLDMLDPVMARQLKESGKALWANLDPNQVDGWDGGLGRHALDGVSAGGEAETTTTKLDFTKVVHKAKPIYLPEEGTDVEQAAMQFHAQAEHQSFALIPGSQPVAKAFRTNGALPTAGAPFYEPCMDDRGKRLTQSSGVGEFFSGESLSGLNFRGSSAFTADHPRIYKGANIQFDAVYNKVGYHFPQARIIALWEDAWPVITKQRPPEPLVMRMNTFDCTMYQHTNLIPNIYEMDDYQVRTPTDVIGQHIHLPKWDLTAADGSANGWNYEDGILSPGSVVERVQAIR
;
A
#
# COMPACT_ATOMS: atom_id res chain seq x y z
N MET A 1 12.70 -69.53 37.58
CA MET A 1 11.82 -70.10 38.63
C MET A 1 10.58 -69.22 38.68
N SER A 2 9.35 -69.61 38.35
CA SER A 2 8.73 -70.92 38.17
C SER A 2 7.78 -70.86 36.97
N MET A 3 7.93 -71.79 36.02
CA MET A 3 6.77 -72.29 35.26
C MET A 3 5.90 -73.15 36.21
N PRO A 4 4.64 -73.45 35.87
CA PRO A 4 4.43 -74.77 35.29
C PRO A 4 3.40 -74.87 34.13
N LEU A 5 3.78 -75.72 33.18
CA LEU A 5 3.03 -76.78 32.45
C LEU A 5 1.59 -76.50 31.96
N LYS A 6 1.31 -76.44 30.65
CA LYS A 6 1.24 -77.52 29.62
C LYS A 6 0.42 -78.77 30.00
N GLY A 7 -0.71 -78.96 29.31
CA GLY A 7 -1.38 -80.24 29.07
C GLY A 7 -2.57 -80.10 28.10
N PRO A 8 -2.86 -81.06 27.20
CA PRO A 8 -3.17 -80.78 25.79
C PRO A 8 -4.57 -81.26 25.34
N ILE A 9 -5.00 -80.88 24.13
CA ILE A 9 -5.36 -81.82 23.04
C ILE A 9 -5.54 -81.05 21.72
N LEU A 10 -4.97 -81.68 20.70
CA LEU A 10 -4.85 -81.32 19.29
C LEU A 10 -6.17 -81.06 18.55
N SER A 11 -6.10 -80.13 17.57
CA SER A 11 -6.58 -80.27 16.18
C SER A 11 -8.10 -80.36 15.97
N SER A 12 -8.79 -79.59 15.13
CA SER A 12 -8.40 -78.95 13.87
C SER A 12 -9.57 -78.08 13.35
N LEU A 13 -9.21 -76.93 12.77
CA LEU A 13 -9.78 -76.32 11.56
C LEU A 13 -11.28 -75.94 11.49
N VAL A 14 -11.50 -74.67 11.11
CA VAL A 14 -12.59 -74.09 10.29
C VAL A 14 -13.39 -72.96 10.98
N LEU A 15 -13.43 -71.82 10.28
CA LEU A 15 -14.11 -70.53 10.53
C LEU A 15 -13.45 -69.50 11.49
N ALA A 16 -12.46 -68.78 10.95
CA ALA A 16 -12.14 -67.41 11.35
C ALA A 16 -11.86 -66.58 10.07
N LEU A 17 -12.93 -66.28 9.34
CA LEU A 17 -12.97 -65.29 8.26
C LEU A 17 -14.20 -64.44 8.55
N LEU A 18 -14.04 -63.12 8.49
CA LEU A 18 -15.01 -62.04 8.79
C LEU A 18 -14.89 -61.47 10.21
N GLY A 19 -13.87 -60.63 10.38
CA GLY A 19 -13.69 -59.73 11.51
C GLY A 19 -12.65 -58.66 11.18
N TRP A 20 -12.70 -58.11 9.95
CA TRP A 20 -12.07 -56.83 9.70
C TRP A 20 -13.07 -55.77 10.14
N GLU A 21 -12.86 -55.24 11.35
CA GLU A 21 -13.37 -53.92 11.70
C GLU A 21 -12.78 -52.95 10.68
N SER A 22 -13.62 -52.53 9.72
CA SER A 22 -13.35 -51.34 8.95
C SER A 22 -13.27 -50.20 9.96
N THR A 23 -12.07 -49.67 10.19
CA THR A 23 -11.92 -48.31 10.70
C THR A 23 -12.58 -47.40 9.68
N SER A 24 -13.86 -47.09 9.90
CA SER A 24 -14.56 -46.05 9.16
C SER A 24 -13.86 -44.75 9.53
N GLU A 25 -12.97 -44.25 8.67
CA GLU A 25 -12.63 -42.83 8.68
C GLU A 25 -13.96 -42.07 8.57
N ALA A 26 -14.23 -41.17 9.51
CA ALA A 26 -15.41 -40.33 9.43
C ALA A 26 -15.25 -39.44 8.19
N ALA A 27 -16.07 -39.64 7.17
CA ALA A 27 -16.07 -38.77 5.99
C ALA A 27 -16.32 -37.32 6.41
N VAL A 28 -15.51 -36.40 5.90
CA VAL A 28 -15.67 -34.96 6.14
C VAL A 28 -17.07 -34.52 5.71
N GLN A 29 -17.82 -33.88 6.61
CA GLN A 29 -19.15 -33.34 6.32
C GLN A 29 -19.10 -31.84 6.06
N CYS A 30 -19.30 -31.43 4.81
CA CYS A 30 -19.43 -30.03 4.41
C CYS A 30 -20.74 -29.43 4.94
N GLN A 31 -20.69 -28.32 5.68
CA GLN A 31 -21.91 -27.59 6.09
C GLN A 31 -22.61 -26.94 4.89
N ARG A 32 -21.82 -26.42 3.96
CA ARG A 32 -22.21 -25.87 2.67
C ARG A 32 -21.03 -26.04 1.71
N THR A 33 -21.31 -26.08 0.41
CA THR A 33 -20.27 -26.07 -0.62
C THR A 33 -20.40 -24.79 -1.44
N LEU A 34 -19.36 -23.96 -1.40
CA LEU A 34 -19.19 -22.83 -2.32
C LEU A 34 -18.49 -23.31 -3.59
N VAL A 35 -18.83 -22.70 -4.72
CA VAL A 35 -18.25 -22.98 -6.03
C VAL A 35 -17.51 -21.75 -6.52
N ALA A 36 -16.27 -21.92 -6.96
CA ALA A 36 -15.52 -20.92 -7.69
C ALA A 36 -15.23 -21.45 -9.10
N ASN A 37 -15.76 -20.78 -10.13
CA ASN A 37 -15.45 -21.08 -11.51
C ASN A 37 -14.20 -20.31 -11.91
N VAL A 38 -13.05 -20.98 -11.92
CA VAL A 38 -11.74 -20.35 -12.11
C VAL A 38 -11.19 -20.70 -13.48
N VAL A 39 -10.55 -19.73 -14.13
CA VAL A 39 -9.82 -19.94 -15.37
C VAL A 39 -8.35 -19.55 -15.19
N ALA A 40 -7.45 -20.31 -15.80
CA ALA A 40 -6.06 -19.88 -16.01
C ALA A 40 -5.96 -19.29 -17.42
N LEU A 41 -5.40 -18.09 -17.57
CA LEU A 41 -5.25 -17.40 -18.86
C LEU A 41 -3.90 -16.69 -18.95
N ASP A 42 -3.41 -16.53 -20.18
CA ASP A 42 -2.34 -15.58 -20.49
C ASP A 42 -2.89 -14.16 -20.37
N GLN A 43 -2.17 -13.30 -19.66
CA GLN A 43 -2.57 -11.93 -19.40
C GLN A 43 -1.30 -11.09 -19.23
N PRO A 44 -1.05 -10.11 -20.12
CA PRO A 44 -0.01 -9.12 -19.88
C PRO A 44 -0.23 -8.45 -18.52
N LEU A 45 0.81 -8.43 -17.68
CA LEU A 45 0.80 -7.85 -16.35
C LEU A 45 1.68 -6.61 -16.36
N MET A 46 1.11 -5.46 -16.02
CA MET A 46 1.87 -4.24 -15.71
C MET A 46 1.94 -4.12 -14.20
N PHE A 47 3.12 -3.84 -13.67
CA PHE A 47 3.37 -3.84 -12.22
C PHE A 47 3.24 -2.45 -11.62
N ASN A 48 3.59 -1.42 -12.40
CA ASN A 48 3.58 -0.02 -11.99
C ASN A 48 3.43 0.92 -13.19
N ARG A 49 3.21 2.20 -12.90
CA ARG A 49 3.04 3.27 -13.91
C ARG A 49 4.32 3.62 -14.67
N LEU A 50 5.49 3.17 -14.22
CA LEU A 50 6.76 3.47 -14.88
C LEU A 50 7.01 2.56 -16.09
N GLY A 51 6.30 1.44 -16.18
CA GLY A 51 6.31 0.53 -17.33
C GLY A 51 7.01 -0.81 -17.08
N ALA A 52 7.32 -1.14 -15.82
CA ALA A 52 7.74 -2.50 -15.49
C ALA A 52 6.58 -3.47 -15.72
N GLN A 53 6.84 -4.57 -16.42
CA GLN A 53 5.78 -5.46 -16.91
C GLN A 53 6.26 -6.88 -17.19
N ASN A 54 5.31 -7.80 -17.32
CA ASN A 54 5.50 -9.10 -17.96
C ASN A 54 4.46 -9.26 -19.07
N ALA A 55 4.91 -9.12 -20.32
CA ALA A 55 4.03 -9.28 -21.49
C ALA A 55 3.49 -10.71 -21.63
N ASN A 56 4.23 -11.71 -21.14
CA ASN A 56 3.85 -13.12 -21.09
C ASN A 56 3.36 -13.52 -19.68
N GLY A 57 2.73 -12.61 -18.94
CA GLY A 57 2.15 -12.94 -17.65
C GLY A 57 1.04 -14.00 -17.75
N MET A 58 0.81 -14.71 -16.65
CA MET A 58 -0.29 -15.66 -16.49
C MET A 58 -1.01 -15.36 -15.19
N MET A 59 -2.33 -15.61 -15.14
CA MET A 59 -3.08 -15.45 -13.89
C MET A 59 -4.23 -16.42 -13.76
N PHE A 60 -4.70 -16.58 -12.52
CA PHE A 60 -6.02 -17.12 -12.26
C PHE A 60 -7.04 -15.99 -12.18
N ALA A 61 -8.20 -16.18 -12.79
CA ALA A 61 -9.33 -15.26 -12.71
C ALA A 61 -10.65 -16.02 -12.49
N LEU A 62 -11.66 -15.36 -11.95
CA LEU A 62 -13.03 -15.88 -12.01
C LEU A 62 -13.50 -15.87 -13.46
N ARG A 63 -14.20 -16.92 -13.88
CA ARG A 63 -14.69 -17.07 -15.27
C ARG A 63 -15.54 -15.89 -15.70
N GLU A 64 -16.31 -15.29 -14.81
CA GLU A 64 -17.15 -14.13 -15.15
C GLU A 64 -16.35 -12.85 -15.39
N ASP A 65 -15.13 -12.75 -14.85
CA ASP A 65 -14.21 -11.63 -15.03
C ASP A 65 -13.38 -11.75 -16.31
N VAL A 66 -13.71 -12.70 -17.19
CA VAL A 66 -13.00 -12.95 -18.45
C VAL A 66 -13.94 -12.78 -19.64
N VAL A 67 -13.41 -12.20 -20.72
CA VAL A 67 -14.08 -12.04 -22.03
C VAL A 67 -13.36 -12.82 -23.11
N ASP A 68 -14.06 -13.11 -24.20
CA ASP A 68 -13.45 -13.63 -25.42
C ASP A 68 -12.87 -12.51 -26.30
N ASP A 69 -12.31 -12.88 -27.46
CA ASP A 69 -11.74 -11.98 -28.47
C ASP A 69 -12.74 -10.97 -29.08
N LYS A 70 -14.03 -11.08 -28.74
CA LYS A 70 -15.11 -10.16 -29.16
C LYS A 70 -15.69 -9.37 -28.00
N MET A 71 -15.02 -9.35 -26.85
CA MET A 71 -15.42 -8.61 -25.66
C MET A 71 -16.74 -9.11 -25.04
N VAL A 72 -17.12 -10.37 -25.30
CA VAL A 72 -18.31 -10.98 -24.69
C VAL A 72 -17.89 -11.73 -23.42
N PRO A 73 -18.48 -11.42 -22.25
CA PRO A 73 -18.15 -12.14 -21.02
C PRO A 73 -18.39 -13.65 -21.15
N LEU A 74 -17.48 -14.46 -20.63
CA LEU A 74 -17.62 -15.92 -20.67
C LEU A 74 -18.82 -16.44 -19.86
N SER A 75 -19.31 -15.65 -18.89
CA SER A 75 -20.56 -15.91 -18.16
C SER A 75 -21.81 -15.60 -18.97
N SER A 76 -21.68 -14.83 -20.05
CA SER A 76 -22.77 -14.34 -20.90
C SER A 76 -22.72 -14.92 -22.33
N GLY A 77 -22.08 -16.08 -22.50
CA GLY A 77 -22.02 -16.79 -23.79
C GLY A 77 -20.75 -16.55 -24.61
N GLY A 78 -19.74 -15.85 -24.07
CA GLY A 78 -18.44 -15.71 -24.71
C GLY A 78 -17.72 -17.05 -24.92
N ALA A 79 -16.90 -17.13 -25.97
CA ALA A 79 -16.19 -18.35 -26.35
C ALA A 79 -14.95 -18.60 -25.47
N ALA A 80 -14.94 -19.68 -24.69
CA ALA A 80 -13.80 -20.07 -23.87
C ALA A 80 -12.78 -20.88 -24.69
N VAL A 81 -11.99 -20.19 -25.52
CA VAL A 81 -10.97 -20.79 -26.38
C VAL A 81 -9.58 -20.50 -25.81
N PRO A 82 -8.71 -21.51 -25.62
CA PRO A 82 -7.34 -21.31 -25.15
C PRO A 82 -6.57 -20.29 -25.99
N GLY A 83 -5.86 -19.36 -25.35
CA GLY A 83 -5.11 -18.27 -26.00
C GLY A 83 -5.96 -17.15 -26.63
N LYS A 84 -7.31 -17.21 -26.54
CA LYS A 84 -8.22 -16.22 -27.14
C LYS A 84 -9.20 -15.61 -26.13
N VAL A 85 -8.72 -15.44 -24.90
CA VAL A 85 -9.47 -14.82 -23.81
C VAL A 85 -8.59 -13.82 -23.09
N THR A 86 -9.20 -12.81 -22.48
CA THR A 86 -8.49 -11.81 -21.67
C THR A 86 -9.35 -11.39 -20.49
N LEU A 87 -8.74 -10.85 -19.44
CA LEU A 87 -9.46 -10.25 -18.33
C LEU A 87 -10.35 -9.11 -18.85
N ARG A 88 -11.55 -8.95 -18.25
CA ARG A 88 -12.43 -7.83 -18.62
C ARG A 88 -11.66 -6.50 -18.49
N PRO A 89 -11.85 -5.54 -19.42
CA PRO A 89 -11.08 -4.29 -19.41
C PRO A 89 -11.30 -3.44 -18.17
N ASP A 90 -12.42 -3.60 -17.47
CA ASP A 90 -12.75 -2.87 -16.25
C ASP A 90 -12.19 -3.53 -14.97
N LYS A 91 -11.41 -4.60 -15.11
CA LYS A 91 -10.81 -5.34 -13.99
C LYS A 91 -9.28 -5.20 -13.98
N ARG A 92 -8.74 -4.82 -12.82
CA ARG A 92 -7.31 -4.83 -12.55
C ARG A 92 -6.77 -6.27 -12.53
N PRO A 93 -5.68 -6.59 -13.24
CA PRO A 93 -4.95 -7.83 -13.04
C PRO A 93 -4.38 -7.93 -11.62
N ARG A 94 -4.73 -8.98 -10.89
CA ARG A 94 -4.25 -9.29 -9.53
C ARG A 94 -4.41 -10.79 -9.23
N PRO A 95 -3.71 -11.34 -8.24
CA PRO A 95 -3.89 -12.75 -7.91
C PRO A 95 -5.28 -13.00 -7.30
N ILE A 96 -5.89 -14.12 -7.65
CA ILE A 96 -7.25 -14.46 -7.20
C ILE A 96 -7.29 -14.70 -5.69
N VAL A 97 -8.27 -14.14 -4.99
CA VAL A 97 -8.54 -14.42 -3.57
C VAL A 97 -9.92 -15.06 -3.42
N LEU A 98 -9.97 -16.32 -2.96
CA LEU A 98 -11.21 -17.04 -2.70
C LEU A 98 -11.48 -17.09 -1.20
N ARG A 99 -12.65 -16.65 -0.76
CA ARG A 99 -13.05 -16.67 0.66
C ARG A 99 -14.14 -17.70 0.92
N VAL A 100 -13.94 -18.54 1.94
CA VAL A 100 -14.89 -19.60 2.36
C VAL A 100 -14.95 -19.66 3.89
N ALA A 101 -16.10 -19.98 4.49
CA ALA A 101 -16.20 -20.02 5.95
C ALA A 101 -15.68 -21.34 6.54
N ALA A 102 -15.12 -21.28 7.74
CA ALA A 102 -14.68 -22.49 8.45
C ALA A 102 -15.85 -23.49 8.66
N GLY A 103 -15.61 -24.75 8.30
CA GLY A 103 -16.58 -25.85 8.27
C GLY A 103 -17.31 -26.04 6.93
N GLU A 104 -17.07 -25.18 5.95
CA GLU A 104 -17.60 -25.31 4.58
C GLU A 104 -16.60 -26.00 3.65
N CYS A 105 -17.06 -26.33 2.45
CA CYS A 105 -16.22 -26.85 1.36
C CYS A 105 -16.17 -25.84 0.22
N LEU A 106 -15.03 -25.80 -0.48
CA LEU A 106 -14.81 -25.01 -1.68
C LEU A 106 -14.59 -25.96 -2.86
N THR A 107 -15.46 -25.92 -3.85
CA THR A 107 -15.26 -26.57 -5.14
C THR A 107 -14.71 -25.56 -6.14
N VAL A 108 -13.45 -25.74 -6.55
CA VAL A 108 -12.81 -24.95 -7.61
C VAL A 108 -12.97 -25.69 -8.92
N ASN A 109 -13.76 -25.14 -9.84
CA ASN A 109 -13.86 -25.62 -11.22
C ASN A 109 -12.81 -24.89 -12.06
N LEU A 110 -11.65 -25.50 -12.26
CA LEU A 110 -10.54 -24.93 -13.02
C LEU A 110 -10.63 -25.30 -14.50
N THR A 111 -10.75 -24.30 -15.36
CA THR A 111 -10.56 -24.44 -16.82
C THR A 111 -9.22 -23.83 -17.21
N ASN A 112 -8.42 -24.59 -17.95
CA ASN A 112 -7.15 -24.08 -18.48
C ASN A 112 -7.37 -23.45 -19.86
N LEU A 113 -7.21 -22.13 -19.96
CA LEU A 113 -7.34 -21.34 -21.19
C LEU A 113 -6.01 -20.69 -21.62
N LEU A 114 -4.89 -21.16 -21.07
CA LEU A 114 -3.56 -20.78 -21.55
C LEU A 114 -3.40 -21.13 -23.03
N ASP A 115 -2.67 -20.32 -23.78
CA ASP A 115 -2.23 -20.64 -25.13
C ASP A 115 -1.46 -21.98 -25.12
N TYR A 116 -1.59 -22.73 -26.21
CA TYR A 116 -0.88 -24.00 -26.40
C TYR A 116 0.64 -23.80 -26.51
N LYS A 117 1.09 -22.60 -26.92
CA LYS A 117 2.49 -22.20 -26.97
C LYS A 117 2.82 -21.32 -25.77
N ALA A 118 4.01 -21.54 -25.20
CA ALA A 118 4.59 -20.62 -24.23
C ALA A 118 5.09 -19.35 -24.92
N ASN A 119 5.13 -18.26 -24.16
CA ASN A 119 5.54 -16.92 -24.58
C ASN A 119 4.80 -16.45 -25.85
N PRO A 120 3.44 -16.40 -25.84
CA PRO A 120 2.67 -16.03 -27.02
C PRO A 120 2.93 -14.59 -27.50
N ASN A 121 3.51 -13.72 -26.66
CA ASN A 121 3.79 -12.32 -26.96
C ASN A 121 5.29 -12.01 -27.16
N LYS A 122 6.14 -13.04 -27.37
CA LYS A 122 7.61 -12.90 -27.52
C LYS A 122 8.06 -12.02 -28.70
N ASP A 123 7.32 -12.05 -29.81
CA ASP A 123 7.70 -11.37 -31.07
C ASP A 123 7.25 -9.89 -31.10
N GLY A 124 6.78 -9.35 -29.97
CA GLY A 124 6.27 -7.99 -29.85
C GLY A 124 4.90 -7.77 -30.52
N ILE A 125 4.31 -6.61 -30.28
CA ILE A 125 3.28 -6.05 -31.16
C ILE A 125 4.08 -5.47 -32.33
N GLU A 126 4.06 -6.12 -33.49
CA GLU A 126 4.76 -5.65 -34.69
C GLU A 126 4.48 -4.15 -34.89
N ALA A 127 5.53 -3.33 -34.87
CA ALA A 127 5.43 -1.98 -35.41
C ALA A 127 5.15 -2.16 -36.91
N GLU A 128 4.09 -1.52 -37.43
CA GLU A 128 3.87 -1.46 -38.87
C GLU A 128 5.15 -0.87 -39.52
N GLU A 129 5.94 -1.72 -40.18
CA GLU A 129 7.11 -1.26 -40.92
C GLU A 129 6.64 -0.30 -42.03
N PRO A 130 7.29 0.87 -42.19
CA PRO A 130 7.12 1.65 -43.41
C PRO A 130 7.66 0.80 -44.56
N GLU A 131 6.83 0.52 -45.57
CA GLU A 131 7.28 -0.18 -46.77
C GLU A 131 8.44 0.59 -47.44
N GLY A 132 9.64 0.02 -47.35
CA GLY A 132 10.75 0.27 -48.27
C GLY A 132 11.95 0.96 -47.65
N GLU A 133 12.98 0.19 -47.31
CA GLU A 133 14.39 0.53 -47.57
C GLU A 133 15.25 -0.75 -47.52
N GLU A 134 16.22 -0.84 -48.44
CA GLU A 134 16.95 -2.05 -48.81
C GLU A 134 17.97 -2.54 -47.76
N GLU A 135 18.14 -3.88 -47.71
CA GLU A 135 19.06 -4.63 -46.85
C GLU A 135 20.51 -4.12 -46.87
N GLY A 136 20.99 -3.63 -45.72
CA GLY A 136 22.40 -3.47 -45.39
C GLY A 136 22.92 -4.68 -44.57
N PRO A 137 24.24 -4.94 -44.54
CA PRO A 137 24.79 -6.17 -43.99
C PRO A 137 24.56 -6.29 -42.49
N GLU A 138 24.01 -7.43 -42.08
CA GLU A 138 23.78 -7.87 -40.70
C GLU A 138 25.06 -7.78 -39.86
N LEU A 139 25.15 -6.73 -39.05
CA LEU A 139 25.82 -6.81 -37.77
C LEU A 139 24.82 -7.48 -36.83
N GLU A 140 25.12 -8.70 -36.37
CA GLU A 140 24.39 -9.39 -35.30
C GLU A 140 24.35 -8.48 -34.06
N ASN A 141 23.31 -7.65 -33.99
CA ASN A 141 22.97 -6.84 -32.85
C ASN A 141 22.14 -7.73 -31.92
N GLU A 142 22.81 -8.55 -31.10
CA GLU A 142 22.16 -9.33 -30.02
C GLU A 142 21.38 -8.44 -29.02
N ALA A 143 21.47 -7.10 -29.13
CA ALA A 143 20.72 -6.14 -28.34
C ALA A 143 19.34 -5.75 -28.92
N ALA A 144 18.99 -6.22 -30.13
CA ALA A 144 17.69 -5.97 -30.76
C ALA A 144 16.67 -7.08 -30.49
N GLU A 145 17.12 -8.27 -30.08
CA GLU A 145 16.24 -9.35 -29.62
C GLU A 145 15.95 -9.20 -28.12
N GLY A 146 14.69 -8.85 -27.80
CA GLY A 146 14.05 -9.31 -26.57
C GLY A 146 14.13 -8.43 -25.32
N PHE A 147 13.51 -7.24 -25.34
CA PHE A 147 13.08 -6.56 -24.10
C PHE A 147 11.82 -7.21 -23.49
N VAL A 148 11.50 -8.46 -23.86
CA VAL A 148 10.30 -9.17 -23.43
C VAL A 148 10.70 -10.34 -22.54
N ALA A 149 10.12 -10.42 -21.34
CA ALA A 149 10.32 -11.55 -20.44
C ALA A 149 9.72 -12.84 -21.03
N ASP A 150 10.58 -13.80 -21.37
CA ASP A 150 10.23 -15.08 -22.02
C ASP A 150 10.37 -16.29 -21.06
N GLU A 151 9.91 -16.11 -19.82
CA GLU A 151 10.09 -17.06 -18.72
C GLU A 151 8.96 -18.10 -18.58
N GLN A 152 8.00 -18.16 -19.51
CA GLN A 152 6.95 -19.17 -19.43
C GLN A 152 7.52 -20.57 -19.74
N VAL A 153 7.14 -21.54 -18.92
CA VAL A 153 7.48 -22.95 -19.18
C VAL A 153 6.75 -23.48 -20.42
N ALA A 154 7.44 -24.31 -21.21
CA ALA A 154 6.88 -24.92 -22.42
C ALA A 154 5.67 -25.84 -22.13
N GLU A 155 5.65 -26.49 -20.97
CA GLU A 155 4.50 -27.27 -20.53
C GLU A 155 3.40 -26.35 -19.98
N ARG A 156 2.25 -26.34 -20.66
CA ARG A 156 1.13 -25.43 -20.36
C ARG A 156 0.07 -26.03 -19.43
N MET A 157 0.42 -27.10 -18.69
CA MET A 157 -0.50 -27.67 -17.70
C MET A 157 -0.60 -26.76 -16.48
N VAL A 158 -1.77 -26.75 -15.85
CA VAL A 158 -2.01 -25.97 -14.63
C VAL A 158 -2.66 -26.81 -13.54
N GLY A 159 -2.42 -26.43 -12.30
CA GLY A 159 -3.11 -26.95 -11.13
C GLY A 159 -3.56 -25.83 -10.21
N PHE A 160 -4.45 -26.15 -9.26
CA PHE A 160 -4.87 -25.25 -8.19
C PHE A 160 -4.67 -25.97 -6.85
N GLN A 161 -3.40 -26.05 -6.41
CA GLN A 161 -3.05 -26.68 -5.15
C GLN A 161 -3.07 -25.64 -4.04
N VAL A 162 -3.85 -25.88 -2.99
CA VAL A 162 -3.95 -25.00 -1.83
C VAL A 162 -3.21 -25.62 -0.64
N ASN A 163 -2.07 -25.04 -0.28
CA ASN A 163 -1.22 -25.56 0.78
C ASN A 163 -1.93 -25.46 2.14
N GLY A 164 -2.10 -26.60 2.81
CA GLY A 164 -2.69 -26.67 4.15
C GLY A 164 -4.20 -26.94 4.20
N MET A 165 -4.89 -27.08 3.06
CA MET A 165 -6.30 -27.49 3.00
C MET A 165 -6.46 -28.99 2.71
N GLN A 166 -7.57 -29.57 3.16
CA GLN A 166 -7.82 -31.02 3.07
C GLN A 166 -8.67 -31.40 1.85
N ALA A 167 -8.36 -32.54 1.24
CA ALA A 167 -9.19 -33.16 0.19
C ALA A 167 -10.53 -33.65 0.77
N VAL A 168 -11.63 -33.53 0.01
CA VAL A 168 -12.96 -33.98 0.48
C VAL A 168 -13.32 -35.36 -0.05
N ASN A 169 -13.27 -35.58 -1.36
CA ASN A 169 -13.77 -36.80 -1.98
C ASN A 169 -12.69 -37.86 -2.13
N SER A 170 -11.51 -37.44 -2.58
CA SER A 170 -10.34 -38.30 -2.74
C SER A 170 -9.08 -37.48 -2.92
N ILE A 171 -7.93 -38.14 -3.01
CA ILE A 171 -6.65 -37.52 -3.35
C ILE A 171 -6.67 -36.79 -4.72
N ALA A 172 -7.67 -37.03 -5.57
CA ALA A 172 -7.84 -36.26 -6.81
C ALA A 172 -8.18 -34.78 -6.58
N ASP A 173 -8.67 -34.42 -5.39
CA ASP A 173 -9.01 -33.03 -5.03
C ASP A 173 -7.78 -32.18 -4.67
N ILE A 174 -6.57 -32.74 -4.55
CA ILE A 174 -5.36 -32.01 -4.13
C ILE A 174 -4.41 -31.66 -5.27
N SER A 175 -4.92 -31.38 -6.48
CA SER A 175 -4.20 -30.88 -7.67
C SER A 175 -2.70 -31.19 -7.72
N ALA A 176 -2.36 -32.49 -7.66
CA ALA A 176 -0.97 -32.95 -7.54
C ALA A 176 -0.68 -34.10 -8.50
N TYR A 177 0.60 -34.24 -8.87
CA TYR A 177 1.13 -35.41 -9.56
C TYR A 177 2.35 -35.95 -8.82
N THR A 178 2.13 -36.45 -7.60
CA THR A 178 3.19 -36.88 -6.70
C THR A 178 3.00 -38.32 -6.23
N GLY A 179 4.10 -39.07 -6.09
CA GLY A 179 4.09 -40.44 -5.59
C GLY A 179 3.29 -41.41 -6.48
N ARG A 180 2.29 -42.09 -5.90
CA ARG A 180 1.39 -43.04 -6.62
C ARG A 180 0.09 -42.39 -7.10
N ASN A 181 -0.03 -41.06 -6.98
CA ASN A 181 -1.22 -40.33 -7.41
C ASN A 181 -1.31 -40.29 -8.94
N GLY A 182 -2.53 -40.18 -9.47
CA GLY A 182 -2.72 -39.85 -10.89
C GLY A 182 -2.26 -38.43 -11.21
N ASN A 183 -2.17 -38.07 -12.49
CA ASN A 183 -1.95 -36.67 -12.87
C ASN A 183 -3.27 -35.89 -12.70
N PHE A 184 -3.31 -35.06 -11.67
CA PHE A 184 -4.47 -34.23 -11.35
C PHE A 184 -4.39 -32.79 -11.86
N PHE A 185 -3.42 -32.47 -12.72
CA PHE A 185 -3.35 -31.19 -13.44
C PHE A 185 -4.35 -31.12 -14.59
N VAL A 186 -4.44 -29.94 -15.22
CA VAL A 186 -5.38 -29.61 -16.30
C VAL A 186 -4.62 -29.13 -17.53
N SER A 187 -4.76 -29.84 -18.65
CA SER A 187 -4.21 -29.43 -19.94
C SER A 187 -5.01 -28.26 -20.56
N PRO A 188 -4.41 -27.45 -21.45
CA PRO A 188 -5.14 -26.41 -22.17
C PRO A 188 -6.42 -26.93 -22.84
N GLY A 189 -7.51 -26.16 -22.74
CA GLY A 189 -8.84 -26.51 -23.24
C GLY A 189 -9.62 -27.51 -22.38
N SER A 190 -9.02 -28.05 -21.32
CA SER A 190 -9.67 -28.99 -20.40
C SER A 190 -10.18 -28.31 -19.13
N THR A 191 -11.07 -28.99 -18.42
CA THR A 191 -11.61 -28.53 -17.12
C THR A 191 -11.54 -29.64 -16.09
N ARG A 192 -11.30 -29.28 -14.83
CA ARG A 192 -11.34 -30.19 -13.68
C ARG A 192 -11.86 -29.49 -12.44
N SER A 193 -12.51 -30.24 -11.55
CA SER A 193 -12.96 -29.74 -10.25
C SER A 193 -12.11 -30.29 -9.12
N TYR A 194 -11.79 -29.43 -8.16
CA TYR A 194 -11.11 -29.76 -6.90
C TYR A 194 -12.01 -29.35 -5.72
N THR A 195 -12.32 -30.27 -4.81
CA THR A 195 -13.14 -29.97 -3.62
C THR A 195 -12.32 -30.02 -2.34
N LEU A 196 -12.19 -28.88 -1.67
CA LEU A 196 -11.36 -28.67 -0.49
C LEU A 196 -12.20 -28.36 0.74
N TYR A 197 -11.80 -28.88 1.90
CA TYR A 197 -12.44 -28.60 3.18
C TYR A 197 -11.78 -27.43 3.92
N ALA A 198 -12.57 -26.45 4.32
CA ALA A 198 -12.13 -25.30 5.10
C ALA A 198 -12.19 -25.61 6.60
N GLU A 199 -11.19 -26.32 7.12
CA GLU A 199 -11.21 -26.80 8.52
C GLU A 199 -11.21 -25.66 9.56
N ARG A 200 -10.36 -24.64 9.36
CA ARG A 200 -10.12 -23.56 10.35
C ARG A 200 -9.83 -22.22 9.68
N GLU A 201 -10.15 -21.13 10.39
CA GLU A 201 -9.82 -19.76 9.96
C GLU A 201 -8.31 -19.62 9.67
N GLY A 202 -7.96 -18.94 8.57
CA GLY A 202 -6.57 -18.72 8.18
C GLY A 202 -6.40 -18.27 6.73
N ALA A 203 -5.14 -18.09 6.31
CA ALA A 203 -4.76 -17.76 4.95
C ALA A 203 -3.91 -18.90 4.36
N PHE A 204 -4.22 -19.32 3.14
CA PHE A 204 -3.61 -20.48 2.49
C PHE A 204 -3.19 -20.11 1.07
N ALA A 205 -1.91 -20.35 0.74
CA ALA A 205 -1.37 -20.08 -0.60
C ALA A 205 -1.93 -21.10 -1.61
N ALA A 206 -2.45 -20.61 -2.74
CA ALA A 206 -2.90 -21.40 -3.88
C ALA A 206 -1.90 -21.25 -5.03
N THR A 207 -1.31 -22.34 -5.50
CA THR A 207 -0.29 -22.30 -6.56
C THR A 207 -0.50 -23.41 -7.59
N SER A 208 -0.03 -23.17 -8.82
CA SER A 208 0.11 -24.23 -9.82
C SER A 208 1.41 -24.99 -9.62
N LYS A 209 1.34 -26.26 -9.18
CA LYS A 209 2.51 -27.16 -9.07
C LYS A 209 2.77 -27.97 -10.33
N ALA A 210 2.10 -27.66 -11.44
CA ALA A 210 2.31 -28.32 -12.72
C ALA A 210 3.69 -28.02 -13.33
N ALA A 211 4.25 -26.83 -13.08
CA ALA A 211 5.60 -26.45 -13.46
C ALA A 211 6.24 -25.60 -12.35
N THR A 212 7.15 -26.23 -11.60
CA THR A 212 7.68 -25.69 -10.34
C THR A 212 9.07 -25.08 -10.45
N PHE A 213 9.72 -25.22 -11.61
CA PHE A 213 11.03 -24.64 -11.91
C PHE A 213 10.92 -23.88 -13.25
N GLY A 214 11.45 -22.66 -13.29
CA GLY A 214 11.57 -21.83 -14.49
C GLY A 214 13.04 -21.61 -14.89
N GLY A 215 13.30 -20.61 -15.76
CA GLY A 215 14.65 -20.16 -16.08
C GLY A 215 15.37 -19.61 -14.85
N GLU A 216 16.70 -19.74 -14.81
CA GLU A 216 17.58 -19.15 -13.79
C GLU A 216 17.24 -19.42 -12.31
N GLY A 217 16.44 -20.45 -12.01
CA GLY A 217 16.02 -20.78 -10.64
C GLY A 217 14.73 -20.09 -10.18
N THR A 218 14.02 -19.41 -11.09
CA THR A 218 12.69 -18.82 -10.81
C THR A 218 11.63 -19.89 -10.52
N ALA A 219 10.52 -19.48 -9.90
CA ALA A 219 9.45 -20.37 -9.45
C ALA A 219 8.51 -20.89 -10.58
N GLY A 220 8.96 -20.92 -11.83
CA GLY A 220 8.21 -21.42 -13.00
C GLY A 220 6.90 -20.69 -13.21
N ASN A 221 5.78 -21.41 -13.11
CA ASN A 221 4.44 -20.81 -13.25
C ASN A 221 4.17 -19.70 -12.23
N VAL A 222 4.71 -19.81 -11.02
CA VAL A 222 4.50 -18.81 -9.95
C VAL A 222 5.18 -17.49 -10.29
N ALA A 223 6.42 -17.54 -10.81
CA ALA A 223 7.17 -16.34 -11.20
C ALA A 223 6.47 -15.56 -12.34
N ASN A 224 5.69 -16.25 -13.18
CA ASN A 224 4.88 -15.63 -14.23
C ASN A 224 3.49 -15.16 -13.75
N GLY A 225 3.21 -15.23 -12.44
CA GLY A 225 1.96 -14.75 -11.84
C GLY A 225 0.90 -15.84 -11.57
N LEU A 226 1.13 -17.12 -11.88
CA LEU A 226 0.07 -18.14 -11.74
C LEU A 226 -0.08 -18.67 -10.30
N PHE A 227 -0.57 -17.81 -9.41
CA PHE A 227 -0.89 -18.10 -8.02
C PHE A 227 -2.14 -17.35 -7.53
N GLY A 228 -2.56 -17.65 -6.30
CA GLY A 228 -3.68 -17.02 -5.64
C GLY A 228 -3.68 -17.35 -4.14
N GLN A 229 -4.80 -17.02 -3.48
CA GLN A 229 -4.98 -17.26 -2.06
C GLN A 229 -6.38 -17.82 -1.79
N VAL A 230 -6.46 -18.77 -0.86
CA VAL A 230 -7.72 -19.12 -0.22
C VAL A 230 -7.69 -18.62 1.21
N VAL A 231 -8.67 -17.79 1.58
CA VAL A 231 -8.86 -17.30 2.94
C VAL A 231 -10.04 -18.05 3.54
N VAL A 232 -9.79 -18.74 4.65
CA VAL A 232 -10.87 -19.30 5.46
C VAL A 232 -11.27 -18.25 6.48
N VAL A 233 -12.48 -17.72 6.35
CA VAL A 233 -13.07 -16.75 7.28
C VAL A 233 -13.71 -17.49 8.47
N PRO A 234 -14.11 -16.78 9.55
CA PRO A 234 -14.74 -17.43 10.70
C PRO A 234 -16.00 -18.20 10.30
N LYS A 235 -16.37 -19.20 11.11
CA LYS A 235 -17.50 -20.08 10.84
C LYS A 235 -18.78 -19.27 10.57
N LEU A 236 -19.47 -19.62 9.47
CA LEU A 236 -20.67 -18.94 8.95
C LEU A 236 -20.45 -17.46 8.55
N GLY A 237 -19.21 -17.03 8.35
CA GLY A 237 -18.90 -15.70 7.85
C GLY A 237 -19.43 -15.48 6.43
N ARG A 238 -19.92 -14.27 6.16
CA ARG A 238 -20.38 -13.79 4.85
C ARG A 238 -19.44 -12.70 4.36
N THR A 239 -19.11 -12.72 3.07
CA THR A 239 -18.10 -11.86 2.47
C THR A 239 -18.70 -10.82 1.55
N TYR A 240 -18.19 -9.60 1.66
CA TYR A 240 -18.68 -8.41 0.99
C TYR A 240 -17.48 -7.61 0.48
N ARG A 241 -17.64 -6.88 -0.62
CA ARG A 241 -16.59 -6.03 -1.19
C ARG A 241 -16.24 -4.89 -0.25
N ASN A 242 -14.96 -4.57 -0.17
CA ASN A 242 -14.46 -3.49 0.69
C ASN A 242 -14.51 -2.12 -0.03
N THR A 243 -14.17 -2.12 -1.31
CA THR A 243 -14.12 -0.93 -2.17
C THR A 243 -15.03 -1.08 -3.37
N LEU A 244 -15.55 0.05 -3.85
CA LEU A 244 -16.43 0.17 -5.00
C LEU A 244 -16.01 1.37 -5.84
N THR A 245 -16.54 1.47 -7.06
CA THR A 245 -16.62 2.74 -7.79
C THR A 245 -17.68 3.65 -7.16
N GLU A 246 -17.63 4.97 -7.43
CA GLU A 246 -18.69 5.91 -7.02
C GLU A 246 -20.06 5.48 -7.55
N GLU A 247 -20.13 4.98 -8.79
CA GLU A 247 -21.39 4.54 -9.39
C GLU A 247 -22.00 3.36 -8.64
N GLU A 248 -21.19 2.36 -8.29
CA GLU A 248 -21.63 1.20 -7.52
C GLU A 248 -22.08 1.60 -6.11
N MET A 249 -21.34 2.50 -5.44
CA MET A 249 -21.73 3.06 -4.15
C MET A 249 -23.08 3.78 -4.24
N ARG A 250 -23.29 4.57 -5.30
CA ARG A 250 -24.54 5.28 -5.54
C ARG A 250 -25.70 4.34 -5.88
N LEU A 251 -25.47 3.27 -6.63
CA LEU A 251 -26.47 2.22 -6.87
C LEU A 251 -26.89 1.49 -5.59
N ALA A 252 -25.94 1.29 -4.66
CA ALA A 252 -26.21 0.64 -3.38
C ALA A 252 -26.79 1.60 -2.31
N THR A 253 -26.88 2.89 -2.59
CA THR A 253 -27.37 3.89 -1.64
C THR A 253 -28.90 4.02 -1.71
N THR A 254 -29.57 3.80 -0.57
CA THR A 254 -31.04 3.89 -0.44
C THR A 254 -31.53 5.22 0.13
N GLY A 255 -30.63 6.01 0.71
CA GLY A 255 -30.92 7.30 1.33
C GLY A 255 -29.67 7.89 1.97
N ARG A 256 -29.82 8.98 2.73
CA ARG A 256 -28.71 9.60 3.48
C ARG A 256 -29.13 9.83 4.93
N THR A 257 -28.16 9.76 5.83
CA THR A 257 -28.35 10.07 7.25
C THR A 257 -28.43 11.58 7.48
N ALA A 258 -28.77 12.01 8.71
CA ALA A 258 -28.88 13.43 9.04
C ALA A 258 -27.54 14.19 8.92
N THR A 259 -26.41 13.49 9.00
CA THR A 259 -25.05 14.05 8.85
C THR A 259 -24.50 13.88 7.44
N GLY A 260 -25.30 13.36 6.51
CA GLY A 260 -25.00 13.32 5.07
C GLY A 260 -24.48 11.99 4.54
N GLN A 261 -24.01 11.07 5.38
CA GLN A 261 -23.47 9.78 4.93
C GLN A 261 -24.53 8.91 4.23
N PRO A 262 -24.16 8.10 3.22
CA PRO A 262 -25.09 7.24 2.52
C PRO A 262 -25.57 6.06 3.38
N VAL A 263 -26.83 5.66 3.19
CA VAL A 263 -27.42 4.45 3.79
C VAL A 263 -27.33 3.32 2.78
N ILE A 264 -26.43 2.38 3.05
CA ILE A 264 -26.05 1.31 2.11
C ILE A 264 -26.93 0.08 2.27
N ASP A 265 -27.44 -0.41 1.14
CA ASP A 265 -27.99 -1.76 1.01
C ASP A 265 -26.86 -2.73 0.61
N TYR A 266 -26.40 -3.52 1.57
CA TYR A 266 -25.33 -4.51 1.36
C TYR A 266 -25.74 -5.66 0.42
N GLU A 267 -27.03 -5.83 0.17
CA GLU A 267 -27.59 -6.85 -0.73
C GLU A 267 -28.07 -6.24 -2.06
N ALA A 268 -27.72 -4.98 -2.33
CA ALA A 268 -28.06 -4.29 -3.57
C ALA A 268 -27.58 -5.07 -4.80
N ARG A 269 -28.40 -5.05 -5.86
CA ARG A 269 -28.13 -5.75 -7.12
C ARG A 269 -28.10 -4.76 -8.29
N TYR A 270 -27.27 -5.07 -9.28
CA TYR A 270 -27.21 -4.29 -10.51
C TYR A 270 -28.55 -4.26 -11.24
N PRO A 271 -28.93 -3.13 -11.84
CA PRO A 271 -30.19 -3.02 -12.55
C PRO A 271 -30.19 -3.85 -13.84
N GLN A 272 -31.38 -4.29 -14.25
CA GLN A 272 -31.61 -5.06 -15.49
C GLN A 272 -31.67 -4.14 -16.71
N MET A 273 -30.58 -3.44 -17.01
CA MET A 273 -30.46 -2.52 -18.15
C MET A 273 -29.01 -2.40 -18.66
N GLN A 274 -28.84 -1.76 -19.81
CA GLN A 274 -27.51 -1.40 -20.31
C GLN A 274 -26.85 -0.31 -19.45
N PRO A 275 -25.51 -0.31 -19.31
CA PRO A 275 -24.56 -1.25 -19.91
C PRO A 275 -24.38 -2.58 -19.13
N TRP A 276 -24.88 -2.69 -17.90
CA TRP A 276 -24.64 -3.85 -17.03
C TRP A 276 -25.08 -5.20 -17.59
N ILE A 277 -26.05 -5.23 -18.53
CA ILE A 277 -26.41 -6.45 -19.28
C ILE A 277 -25.22 -6.91 -20.14
N ALA A 278 -24.63 -6.02 -20.94
CA ALA A 278 -23.49 -6.33 -21.78
C ALA A 278 -22.24 -6.69 -20.95
N GLU A 279 -22.10 -6.09 -19.76
CA GLU A 279 -21.01 -6.41 -18.84
C GLU A 279 -21.20 -7.75 -18.10
N GLY A 280 -22.36 -8.39 -18.21
CA GLY A 280 -22.68 -9.61 -17.46
C GLY A 280 -22.86 -9.38 -15.95
N LYS A 281 -23.14 -8.13 -15.54
CA LYS A 281 -23.36 -7.73 -14.14
C LYS A 281 -24.83 -7.63 -13.78
N ALA A 282 -25.73 -7.41 -14.75
CA ALA A 282 -27.16 -7.18 -14.50
C ALA A 282 -27.80 -8.25 -13.60
N GLY A 283 -28.42 -7.83 -12.50
CA GLY A 283 -29.05 -8.70 -11.50
C GLY A 283 -28.09 -9.37 -10.51
N LYS A 284 -26.76 -9.28 -10.69
CA LYS A 284 -25.80 -9.78 -9.70
C LYS A 284 -25.71 -8.81 -8.51
N PRO A 285 -25.29 -9.30 -7.33
CA PRO A 285 -24.95 -8.44 -6.21
C PRO A 285 -23.87 -7.42 -6.57
N ILE A 286 -24.00 -6.21 -6.02
CA ILE A 286 -22.99 -5.15 -6.16
C ILE A 286 -21.91 -5.30 -5.10
N ILE A 287 -22.30 -5.61 -3.86
CA ILE A 287 -21.41 -5.66 -2.68
C ILE A 287 -21.19 -7.08 -2.18
N ALA A 288 -22.22 -7.93 -2.10
CA ALA A 288 -22.03 -9.32 -1.67
C ALA A 288 -21.13 -10.08 -2.67
N MET A 289 -20.13 -10.80 -2.18
CA MET A 289 -19.15 -11.49 -3.04
C MET A 289 -19.61 -12.89 -3.48
N VAL A 290 -20.77 -13.34 -3.00
CA VAL A 290 -21.34 -14.66 -3.26
C VAL A 290 -22.78 -14.50 -3.74
N ASP A 291 -23.13 -15.13 -4.85
CA ASP A 291 -24.52 -15.26 -5.32
C ASP A 291 -24.98 -16.71 -5.21
N GLY A 292 -25.91 -16.98 -4.28
CA GLY A 292 -26.28 -18.34 -3.91
C GLY A 292 -25.11 -19.13 -3.32
N ASN A 293 -24.52 -20.02 -4.12
CA ASN A 293 -23.35 -20.82 -3.75
C ASN A 293 -22.12 -20.49 -4.61
N GLU A 294 -22.20 -19.54 -5.55
CA GLU A 294 -21.09 -19.18 -6.43
C GLU A 294 -20.34 -17.97 -5.87
N ILE A 295 -19.01 -18.06 -5.79
CA ILE A 295 -18.14 -16.91 -5.50
C ILE A 295 -18.00 -16.10 -6.77
N ILE A 296 -18.45 -14.85 -6.73
CA ILE A 296 -18.51 -13.97 -7.90
C ILE A 296 -17.54 -12.78 -7.87
N ASN A 297 -16.83 -12.60 -6.76
CA ASN A 297 -15.77 -11.61 -6.63
C ASN A 297 -14.57 -12.20 -5.91
N SER A 298 -13.38 -11.75 -6.30
CA SER A 298 -12.09 -12.24 -5.80
C SER A 298 -11.18 -11.11 -5.33
N GLU A 299 -11.77 -10.03 -4.82
CA GLU A 299 -11.04 -8.84 -4.39
C GLU A 299 -9.99 -9.13 -3.31
N THR A 300 -8.84 -8.45 -3.36
CA THR A 300 -7.81 -8.50 -2.32
C THR A 300 -8.37 -8.02 -0.99
N ASP A 301 -9.28 -7.05 -1.00
CA ASP A 301 -9.97 -6.56 0.19
C ASP A 301 -11.42 -7.01 0.26
N ALA A 302 -11.86 -7.34 1.47
CA ALA A 302 -13.25 -7.65 1.77
C ALA A 302 -13.67 -7.12 3.14
N ILE A 303 -14.98 -7.07 3.34
CA ILE A 303 -15.64 -7.02 4.65
C ILE A 303 -16.16 -8.43 4.94
N VAL A 304 -15.98 -8.88 6.17
CA VAL A 304 -16.56 -10.13 6.67
C VAL A 304 -17.58 -9.82 7.75
N MET A 305 -18.82 -10.25 7.53
CA MET A 305 -19.90 -10.19 8.50
C MET A 305 -20.20 -11.56 9.08
N GLY A 306 -20.70 -11.59 10.32
CA GLY A 306 -21.25 -12.80 10.90
C GLY A 306 -22.66 -13.14 10.39
N PRO A 307 -23.17 -14.31 10.78
CA PRO A 307 -24.45 -14.84 10.30
C PRO A 307 -25.68 -14.19 10.95
N ASN A 308 -25.53 -13.41 12.01
CA ASN A 308 -26.67 -12.77 12.66
C ASN A 308 -27.26 -11.68 11.74
N PRO A 309 -28.56 -11.33 11.89
CA PRO A 309 -29.20 -10.31 11.05
C PRO A 309 -28.51 -8.94 11.08
N ASP A 310 -27.88 -8.58 12.20
CA ASP A 310 -27.13 -7.34 12.40
C ASP A 310 -25.68 -7.41 11.87
N GLY A 311 -25.27 -8.53 11.27
CA GLY A 311 -23.93 -8.77 10.76
C GLY A 311 -22.91 -9.18 11.83
N SER A 312 -23.33 -9.45 13.07
CA SER A 312 -22.45 -9.92 14.15
C SER A 312 -22.25 -11.45 14.14
N PHE A 313 -21.20 -11.90 14.83
CA PHE A 313 -20.91 -13.32 15.03
C PHE A 313 -21.49 -13.85 16.36
N PRO A 314 -21.91 -15.13 16.41
CA PRO A 314 -22.32 -15.76 17.65
C PRO A 314 -21.12 -15.89 18.61
N LYS A 315 -21.39 -15.87 19.92
CA LYS A 315 -20.34 -16.00 20.96
C LYS A 315 -19.49 -17.26 20.79
N SER A 316 -20.06 -18.33 20.23
CA SER A 316 -19.36 -19.59 19.97
C SER A 316 -18.28 -19.52 18.88
N THR A 317 -18.15 -18.40 18.15
CA THR A 317 -17.18 -18.26 17.05
C THR A 317 -15.74 -18.33 17.55
N TYR A 318 -15.46 -17.72 18.70
CA TYR A 318 -14.12 -17.65 19.26
C TYR A 318 -14.06 -18.23 20.68
N PRO A 319 -12.94 -18.85 21.09
CA PRO A 319 -12.86 -19.55 22.38
C PRO A 319 -13.12 -18.66 23.60
N LEU A 320 -12.58 -17.44 23.63
CA LEU A 320 -12.74 -16.52 24.76
C LEU A 320 -14.18 -16.00 24.83
N GLU A 321 -14.73 -15.57 23.70
CA GLU A 321 -16.05 -14.98 23.56
C GLU A 321 -17.15 -15.99 23.92
N ASN A 322 -16.92 -17.29 23.65
CA ASN A 322 -17.81 -18.37 24.04
C ASN A 322 -17.95 -18.49 25.56
N LEU A 323 -16.89 -18.14 26.30
CA LEU A 323 -16.87 -18.08 27.75
C LEU A 323 -17.29 -16.70 28.30
N GLY A 324 -17.72 -15.77 27.44
CA GLY A 324 -18.06 -14.41 27.82
C GLY A 324 -16.83 -13.54 28.16
N LYS A 325 -15.63 -13.96 27.75
CA LYS A 325 -14.38 -13.22 27.90
C LYS A 325 -13.94 -12.62 26.55
N ARG A 326 -12.97 -11.71 26.57
CA ARG A 326 -12.29 -11.22 25.37
C ARG A 326 -10.85 -10.87 25.68
N ASN A 327 -10.02 -10.78 24.65
CA ASN A 327 -8.73 -10.14 24.79
C ASN A 327 -8.93 -8.60 24.86
N PRO A 328 -8.50 -7.92 25.93
CA PRO A 328 -8.67 -6.48 26.08
C PRO A 328 -7.94 -5.66 25.00
N ALA A 329 -6.88 -6.21 24.42
CA ALA A 329 -6.10 -5.54 23.38
C ALA A 329 -6.77 -5.59 22.01
N LEU A 330 -7.76 -6.46 21.78
CA LEU A 330 -8.37 -6.63 20.46
C LEU A 330 -9.71 -5.88 20.36
N PRO A 331 -10.08 -5.41 19.16
CA PRO A 331 -11.45 -5.03 18.87
C PRO A 331 -12.41 -6.19 19.21
N ASN A 332 -13.70 -5.87 19.37
CA ASN A 332 -14.71 -6.91 19.59
C ASN A 332 -14.75 -7.87 18.38
N ARG A 333 -14.20 -9.08 18.54
CA ARG A 333 -14.09 -10.08 17.48
C ARG A 333 -15.45 -10.62 17.00
N LEU A 334 -16.54 -10.31 17.71
CA LEU A 334 -17.88 -10.66 17.28
C LEU A 334 -18.53 -9.62 16.35
N GLU A 335 -17.86 -8.50 16.07
CA GLU A 335 -18.32 -7.51 15.09
C GLU A 335 -17.79 -7.85 13.68
N ALA A 336 -18.39 -7.23 12.66
CA ALA A 336 -17.85 -7.26 11.32
C ALA A 336 -16.43 -6.68 11.28
N PHE A 337 -15.62 -7.12 10.33
CA PHE A 337 -14.22 -6.69 10.18
C PHE A 337 -13.80 -6.58 8.72
N ARG A 338 -12.73 -5.82 8.46
CA ARG A 338 -12.03 -5.74 7.16
C ARG A 338 -11.00 -6.86 7.07
N ASP A 339 -10.95 -7.52 5.92
CA ASP A 339 -10.13 -8.67 5.64
C ASP A 339 -9.25 -8.37 4.42
N PHE A 340 -7.98 -8.07 4.67
CA PHE A 340 -7.00 -7.65 3.65
C PHE A 340 -6.10 -8.80 3.26
N ALA A 341 -6.10 -9.18 1.99
CA ALA A 341 -5.24 -10.21 1.43
C ALA A 341 -3.93 -9.62 0.92
N SER A 342 -2.81 -10.15 1.44
CA SER A 342 -1.46 -9.72 1.06
C SER A 342 -0.63 -10.92 0.61
N GLN A 343 -0.40 -11.02 -0.69
CA GLN A 343 0.36 -12.11 -1.30
C GLN A 343 1.72 -11.60 -1.71
N PHE A 344 2.76 -12.02 -0.99
CA PHE A 344 4.15 -11.73 -1.32
C PHE A 344 4.57 -12.66 -2.46
N ALA A 345 5.29 -12.13 -3.43
CA ALA A 345 5.92 -12.90 -4.49
C ALA A 345 7.36 -12.43 -4.71
N ASP A 346 8.29 -13.38 -4.73
CA ASP A 346 9.71 -13.16 -5.00
C ASP A 346 10.08 -13.57 -6.43
N GLU A 347 11.19 -12.99 -6.93
CA GLU A 347 11.84 -13.39 -8.18
C GLU A 347 10.85 -13.60 -9.34
N VAL A 348 9.95 -12.63 -9.49
CA VAL A 348 8.94 -12.64 -10.55
C VAL A 348 9.57 -12.34 -11.90
N ALA A 349 9.08 -13.00 -12.94
CA ALA A 349 9.51 -12.73 -14.31
C ALA A 349 8.98 -11.37 -14.75
N GLY A 350 9.86 -10.48 -15.21
CA GLY A 350 9.48 -9.14 -15.64
C GLY A 350 10.57 -8.40 -16.40
N THR A 351 10.15 -7.62 -17.39
CA THR A 351 10.93 -6.56 -18.01
C THR A 351 10.88 -5.31 -17.14
N GLN A 352 12.03 -4.73 -16.87
CA GLN A 352 12.17 -3.48 -16.11
C GLN A 352 11.70 -2.27 -16.92
N ALA A 353 11.21 -1.23 -16.24
CA ALA A 353 11.03 0.07 -16.89
C ALA A 353 12.38 0.60 -17.42
N PHE A 354 12.39 1.36 -18.51
CA PHE A 354 13.62 1.86 -19.16
C PHE A 354 14.66 0.76 -19.44
N PRO A 355 14.31 -0.32 -20.15
CA PRO A 355 15.16 -1.50 -20.24
C PRO A 355 16.54 -1.25 -20.87
N GLY A 356 16.74 -0.19 -21.66
CA GLY A 356 18.06 0.25 -22.12
C GLY A 356 19.07 0.53 -20.99
N TYR A 357 18.61 0.97 -19.81
CA TYR A 357 19.46 1.13 -18.62
C TYR A 357 19.87 -0.22 -18.01
N TRP A 358 18.99 -1.22 -18.02
CA TRP A 358 19.28 -2.56 -17.49
C TRP A 358 20.07 -3.43 -18.47
N ALA A 359 19.94 -3.19 -19.77
CA ALA A 359 20.73 -3.84 -20.81
C ALA A 359 22.18 -3.31 -20.88
N ASP A 360 22.48 -2.16 -20.26
CA ASP A 360 23.84 -1.67 -20.15
C ASP A 360 24.68 -2.62 -19.25
N PRO A 361 25.85 -3.11 -19.71
CA PRO A 361 26.62 -4.13 -18.99
C PRO A 361 27.22 -3.65 -17.68
N VAL A 362 27.20 -2.34 -17.39
CA VAL A 362 27.70 -1.78 -16.14
C VAL A 362 26.54 -1.34 -15.27
N MET A 363 25.66 -0.49 -15.80
CA MET A 363 24.53 0.04 -15.03
C MET A 363 23.49 -1.03 -14.71
N GLY A 364 23.30 -2.04 -15.57
CA GLY A 364 22.46 -3.19 -15.25
C GLY A 364 22.88 -3.87 -13.94
N HIS A 365 24.18 -4.09 -13.72
CA HIS A 365 24.69 -4.64 -12.45
C HIS A 365 24.53 -3.69 -11.26
N VAL A 366 24.60 -2.37 -11.49
CA VAL A 366 24.41 -1.36 -10.44
C VAL A 366 22.94 -1.29 -10.02
N LEU A 367 22.01 -1.43 -10.97
CA LEU A 367 20.56 -1.31 -10.75
C LEU A 367 19.90 -2.62 -10.32
N GLU A 368 20.56 -3.76 -10.52
CA GLU A 368 20.08 -5.09 -10.15
C GLU A 368 19.47 -5.20 -8.73
N PRO A 369 20.08 -4.68 -7.65
CA PRO A 369 19.50 -4.74 -6.30
C PRO A 369 18.32 -3.77 -6.08
N THR A 370 17.83 -3.13 -7.14
CA THR A 370 16.76 -2.10 -7.11
C THR A 370 15.70 -2.30 -8.21
N ARG A 371 15.76 -3.45 -8.90
CA ARG A 371 14.83 -3.85 -9.95
C ARG A 371 13.44 -4.18 -9.40
N ASP A 372 12.38 -3.97 -10.17
CA ASP A 372 11.04 -4.50 -9.90
C ASP A 372 11.04 -6.04 -10.10
N SER A 373 11.42 -6.82 -9.08
CA SER A 373 11.31 -8.29 -9.10
C SER A 373 10.62 -8.90 -7.88
N PHE A 374 10.29 -8.06 -6.90
CA PHE A 374 9.57 -8.47 -5.71
C PHE A 374 8.27 -7.69 -5.61
N MET A 375 7.20 -8.37 -5.20
CA MET A 375 5.85 -7.86 -5.36
C MET A 375 4.94 -8.20 -4.19
N ILE A 376 3.93 -7.36 -4.04
CA ILE A 376 2.75 -7.65 -3.23
C ILE A 376 1.53 -7.55 -4.15
N ASN A 377 0.74 -8.62 -4.29
CA ASN A 377 -0.48 -8.63 -5.11
C ASN A 377 -0.27 -8.17 -6.59
N TYR A 378 0.88 -8.51 -7.20
CA TYR A 378 1.38 -8.04 -8.51
C TYR A 378 1.78 -6.55 -8.58
N GLY A 379 1.61 -5.77 -7.52
CA GLY A 379 2.16 -4.41 -7.44
C GLY A 379 3.64 -4.44 -7.07
N SER A 380 4.42 -3.57 -7.70
CA SER A 380 5.84 -3.32 -7.39
C SER A 380 6.13 -1.82 -7.43
N GLY A 381 7.24 -1.42 -6.81
CA GLY A 381 7.76 -0.06 -6.77
C GLY A 381 9.25 -0.11 -6.46
N GLY A 382 10.03 -0.63 -7.42
CA GLY A 382 11.48 -0.75 -7.31
C GLY A 382 12.17 0.62 -7.42
N MET A 383 13.09 0.90 -6.50
CA MET A 383 13.77 2.19 -6.40
C MET A 383 14.51 2.58 -7.68
N GLY A 384 15.06 1.59 -8.42
CA GLY A 384 15.88 1.83 -9.60
C GLY A 384 15.13 2.58 -10.69
N ALA A 385 13.92 2.11 -11.02
CA ALA A 385 13.06 2.73 -12.05
C ALA A 385 12.64 4.14 -11.65
N GLU A 386 12.34 4.38 -10.36
CA GLU A 386 11.93 5.68 -9.83
C GLU A 386 13.07 6.70 -9.89
N VAL A 387 14.30 6.29 -9.52
CA VAL A 387 15.50 7.14 -9.65
C VAL A 387 15.73 7.49 -11.13
N VAL A 388 15.76 6.49 -12.02
CA VAL A 388 16.00 6.70 -13.46
C VAL A 388 14.94 7.63 -14.06
N ALA A 389 13.66 7.41 -13.77
CA ALA A 389 12.59 8.25 -14.28
C ALA A 389 12.66 9.70 -13.79
N ASN A 390 13.07 9.96 -12.54
CA ASN A 390 13.34 11.34 -12.09
C ASN A 390 14.49 11.96 -12.89
N ARG A 391 15.58 11.21 -13.15
CA ARG A 391 16.73 11.74 -13.90
C ARG A 391 16.40 11.99 -15.38
N LEU A 392 15.47 11.23 -15.94
CA LEU A 392 14.96 11.42 -17.30
C LEU A 392 13.82 12.45 -17.39
N GLY A 393 13.34 12.99 -16.27
CA GLY A 393 12.25 13.96 -16.25
C GLY A 393 10.91 13.38 -16.70
N VAL A 394 10.55 12.17 -16.25
CA VAL A 394 9.26 11.51 -16.53
C VAL A 394 8.62 10.93 -15.27
N GLY A 395 7.33 10.58 -15.36
CA GLY A 395 6.56 10.05 -14.24
C GLY A 395 6.16 11.12 -13.20
N PRO A 396 5.60 10.71 -12.05
CA PRO A 396 5.04 11.61 -11.05
C PRO A 396 6.06 12.54 -10.39
N MET A 397 7.33 12.15 -10.40
CA MET A 397 8.46 12.91 -9.86
C MET A 397 9.25 13.64 -10.95
N HIS A 398 8.73 13.78 -12.17
CA HIS A 398 9.46 14.43 -13.28
C HIS A 398 9.93 15.84 -12.95
N ASP A 399 9.21 16.53 -12.06
CA ASP A 399 9.44 17.92 -11.68
C ASP A 399 10.28 18.03 -10.42
N CYS A 400 10.57 16.90 -9.74
CA CYS A 400 11.13 16.94 -8.41
C CYS A 400 12.60 17.38 -8.40
N LEU A 401 12.81 18.61 -7.92
CA LEU A 401 14.12 19.23 -7.83
C LEU A 401 15.03 18.54 -6.80
N SER A 402 14.51 18.24 -5.60
CA SER A 402 15.32 17.74 -4.49
C SER A 402 15.19 16.25 -4.21
N CYS A 403 14.39 15.50 -4.98
CA CYS A 403 14.25 14.05 -4.77
C CYS A 403 15.55 13.35 -5.07
N ALA A 404 16.08 12.67 -4.05
CA ALA A 404 17.37 12.01 -4.10
C ALA A 404 17.21 10.49 -4.15
N TYR A 405 16.63 9.89 -3.09
CA TYR A 405 16.51 8.43 -2.91
C TYR A 405 15.30 8.05 -2.05
N GLU A 406 15.33 8.37 -0.76
CA GLU A 406 14.38 7.86 0.25
C GLU A 406 12.93 8.17 -0.09
N GLU A 407 12.69 9.32 -0.74
CA GLU A 407 11.37 9.78 -1.13
C GLU A 407 10.68 8.85 -2.14
N PHE A 408 11.44 7.97 -2.81
CA PHE A 408 10.93 7.13 -3.87
C PHE A 408 10.12 5.92 -3.36
N PHE A 409 10.45 5.36 -2.19
CA PHE A 409 9.79 4.14 -1.67
C PHE A 409 9.06 4.32 -0.33
N LEU A 410 8.74 5.55 0.07
CA LEU A 410 8.10 5.82 1.37
C LEU A 410 6.95 6.82 1.33
N SER A 411 6.74 7.59 0.26
CA SER A 411 5.71 8.63 0.25
C SER A 411 4.88 8.65 -1.02
N ALA A 412 3.55 8.60 -0.85
CA ALA A 412 2.61 8.85 -1.94
C ALA A 412 2.64 10.32 -2.41
N HIS A 413 3.23 11.25 -1.66
CA HIS A 413 3.31 12.66 -2.07
C HIS A 413 4.26 12.89 -3.26
N THR A 414 5.34 12.12 -3.30
CA THR A 414 6.38 12.21 -4.33
C THR A 414 6.06 11.33 -5.55
N VAL A 415 5.78 10.05 -5.32
CA VAL A 415 5.63 9.05 -6.40
C VAL A 415 4.16 8.72 -6.68
N GLY A 416 3.24 9.21 -5.85
CA GLY A 416 1.84 8.75 -5.85
C GLY A 416 1.71 7.34 -5.27
N ASP A 417 0.50 6.77 -5.37
CA ASP A 417 0.25 5.43 -4.83
C ASP A 417 1.08 4.35 -5.57
N VAL A 418 1.59 3.37 -4.80
CA VAL A 418 2.42 2.27 -5.31
C VAL A 418 1.62 1.29 -6.16
N GLY A 419 2.21 0.82 -7.25
CA GLY A 419 1.55 -0.09 -8.19
C GLY A 419 0.33 0.52 -8.89
N THR A 420 0.21 1.86 -8.97
CA THR A 420 -0.79 2.50 -9.82
C THR A 420 -0.59 2.09 -11.28
N LEU A 421 -1.67 1.74 -11.97
CA LEU A 421 -1.65 1.46 -13.40
C LEU A 421 -2.25 2.63 -14.17
N VAL A 422 -1.63 2.98 -15.29
CA VAL A 422 -1.98 4.15 -16.11
C VAL A 422 -2.19 3.76 -17.57
N ASP A 423 -2.78 4.66 -18.33
CA ASP A 423 -3.00 4.50 -19.77
C ASP A 423 -1.71 4.59 -20.60
N VAL A 424 -0.80 5.50 -20.24
CA VAL A 424 0.50 5.68 -20.89
C VAL A 424 1.60 5.68 -19.83
N PRO A 425 2.41 4.60 -19.74
CA PRO A 425 3.51 4.52 -18.79
C PRO A 425 4.64 5.53 -19.03
N ALA A 426 5.40 5.82 -17.98
CA ALA A 426 6.48 6.82 -18.03
C ALA A 426 7.62 6.48 -19.01
N ASN A 427 7.88 5.20 -19.26
CA ASN A 427 8.95 4.73 -20.16
C ASN A 427 8.59 4.77 -21.65
N VAL A 428 7.34 5.05 -22.04
CA VAL A 428 6.94 5.05 -23.46
C VAL A 428 7.78 6.03 -24.27
N GLY A 429 8.45 5.54 -25.32
CA GLY A 429 9.38 6.31 -26.16
C GLY A 429 10.79 6.50 -25.55
N LEU A 430 11.08 5.84 -24.43
CA LEU A 430 12.35 5.85 -23.71
C LEU A 430 12.85 4.42 -23.42
N GLU A 431 12.35 3.41 -24.13
CA GLU A 431 12.68 2.02 -23.85
C GLU A 431 14.16 1.71 -24.15
N HIS A 432 14.71 2.33 -25.19
CA HIS A 432 16.08 2.12 -25.67
C HIS A 432 17.10 3.13 -25.16
N ILE A 433 16.68 4.10 -24.34
CA ILE A 433 17.59 5.13 -23.84
C ILE A 433 18.66 4.52 -22.92
N ARG A 434 19.91 4.90 -23.14
CA ARG A 434 21.07 4.38 -22.41
C ARG A 434 21.56 5.38 -21.35
N PRO A 435 22.31 4.93 -20.34
CA PRO A 435 22.92 5.81 -19.35
C PRO A 435 23.77 6.92 -20.01
N GLY A 436 23.50 8.18 -19.65
CA GLY A 436 24.22 9.36 -20.18
C GLY A 436 23.64 9.95 -21.45
N GLU A 437 22.64 9.31 -22.08
CA GLU A 437 21.89 9.91 -23.19
C GLU A 437 20.85 10.90 -22.67
N VAL A 438 20.61 11.96 -23.46
CA VAL A 438 19.61 12.98 -23.15
C VAL A 438 18.28 12.57 -23.81
N PRO A 439 17.17 12.48 -23.06
CA PRO A 439 15.89 12.13 -23.65
C PRO A 439 15.40 13.23 -24.61
N PRO A 440 14.68 12.86 -25.69
CA PRO A 440 14.04 13.85 -26.57
C PRO A 440 13.08 14.73 -25.79
N ALA A 441 13.02 16.04 -26.10
CA ALA A 441 12.12 16.98 -25.42
C ALA A 441 10.62 16.60 -25.52
N SER A 442 10.24 15.88 -26.57
CA SER A 442 8.87 15.35 -26.74
C SER A 442 8.56 14.13 -25.86
N ALA A 443 9.59 13.46 -25.34
CA ALA A 443 9.48 12.23 -24.54
C ALA A 443 9.59 12.48 -23.02
N VAL A 444 9.66 13.74 -22.58
CA VAL A 444 9.76 14.14 -21.16
C VAL A 444 8.53 14.90 -20.67
N GLY A 445 8.33 14.92 -19.36
CA GLY A 445 7.18 15.54 -18.69
C GLY A 445 5.99 14.60 -18.58
N VAL A 446 4.78 15.18 -18.52
CA VAL A 446 3.51 14.46 -18.34
C VAL A 446 3.24 13.51 -19.50
N LYS A 447 3.01 12.22 -19.19
CA LYS A 447 2.58 11.20 -20.16
C LYS A 447 1.21 10.62 -19.81
N ALA A 448 1.02 10.15 -18.59
CA ALA A 448 -0.24 9.56 -18.18
C ALA A 448 -1.39 10.58 -18.17
N SER A 449 -2.54 10.21 -18.73
CA SER A 449 -3.74 11.05 -18.71
C SER A 449 -4.77 10.59 -17.68
N MET A 450 -4.67 9.34 -17.22
CA MET A 450 -5.55 8.75 -16.23
C MET A 450 -4.93 7.54 -15.52
N ALA A 451 -5.30 7.34 -14.26
CA ALA A 451 -5.19 6.04 -13.63
C ALA A 451 -6.29 5.10 -14.16
N LEU A 452 -6.01 3.80 -14.20
CA LEU A 452 -6.95 2.76 -14.59
C LEU A 452 -7.59 2.11 -13.35
N PHE A 453 -8.76 1.48 -13.54
CA PHE A 453 -9.43 0.66 -12.52
C PHE A 453 -9.83 1.42 -11.24
N PRO A 454 -10.78 2.37 -11.29
CA PRO A 454 -11.12 3.30 -10.21
C PRO A 454 -11.54 2.69 -8.87
N ALA A 455 -12.03 1.44 -8.83
CA ALA A 455 -12.34 0.76 -7.57
C ALA A 455 -11.09 0.22 -6.84
N GLU A 456 -9.95 0.15 -7.54
CA GLU A 456 -8.65 -0.34 -7.05
C GLU A 456 -7.51 0.16 -7.97
N PRO A 457 -7.24 1.47 -8.02
CA PRO A 457 -6.30 2.03 -9.00
C PRO A 457 -4.84 1.67 -8.68
N ALA A 458 -4.55 1.34 -7.43
CA ALA A 458 -3.22 1.10 -6.90
C ALA A 458 -3.19 -0.10 -5.92
N ASN A 459 -2.01 -0.47 -5.44
CA ASN A 459 -1.80 -1.53 -4.46
C ASN A 459 -1.97 -1.00 -3.01
N VAL A 460 -3.16 -0.47 -2.73
CA VAL A 460 -3.49 0.21 -1.47
C VAL A 460 -4.72 -0.41 -0.83
N HIS A 461 -4.61 -0.79 0.45
CA HIS A 461 -5.74 -1.22 1.27
C HIS A 461 -6.43 -0.04 1.94
N HIS A 462 -7.76 -0.08 2.09
CA HIS A 462 -8.54 1.07 2.59
C HIS A 462 -9.40 0.74 3.81
N SER A 463 -9.35 1.59 4.85
CA SER A 463 -10.23 1.53 6.04
C SER A 463 -10.53 2.90 6.63
N TYR A 464 -11.48 2.98 7.57
CA TYR A 464 -11.65 4.16 8.43
C TYR A 464 -11.00 3.94 9.80
N ILE A 465 -10.63 5.04 10.49
CA ILE A 465 -10.12 4.98 11.88
C ILE A 465 -11.03 4.12 12.76
N GLY A 466 -10.45 3.15 13.49
CA GLY A 466 -11.14 2.31 14.44
C GLY A 466 -11.92 1.12 13.86
N ASP A 467 -11.81 0.87 12.55
CA ASP A 467 -12.30 -0.36 11.94
C ASP A 467 -11.48 -1.57 12.42
N PHE A 468 -12.17 -2.67 12.73
CA PHE A 468 -11.46 -3.92 13.02
C PHE A 468 -10.90 -4.49 11.71
N THR A 469 -9.60 -4.74 11.67
CA THR A 469 -8.88 -5.19 10.48
C THR A 469 -8.10 -6.48 10.77
N LYS A 470 -8.13 -7.40 9.81
CA LYS A 470 -7.26 -8.58 9.75
C LYS A 470 -6.47 -8.60 8.45
N PHE A 471 -5.16 -8.80 8.55
CA PHE A 471 -4.32 -9.09 7.38
C PHE A 471 -4.18 -10.59 7.19
N ARG A 472 -4.28 -11.04 5.94
CA ARG A 472 -4.14 -12.43 5.46
C ARG A 472 -2.91 -12.50 4.58
N ASN A 473 -1.76 -12.79 5.19
CA ASN A 473 -0.49 -12.78 4.47
C ASN A 473 -0.12 -14.20 4.03
N THR A 474 0.30 -14.35 2.78
CA THR A 474 0.86 -15.59 2.22
C THR A 474 2.07 -15.29 1.36
N HIS A 475 2.97 -16.25 1.20
CA HIS A 475 4.14 -16.11 0.34
C HIS A 475 4.13 -17.13 -0.81
N ASN A 476 4.28 -16.62 -2.05
CA ASN A 476 4.39 -17.36 -3.29
C ASN A 476 5.78 -17.16 -3.90
N GLY A 477 6.70 -18.07 -3.63
CA GLY A 477 8.11 -17.90 -3.97
C GLY A 477 8.98 -18.97 -3.31
N HIS A 478 10.29 -18.76 -3.29
CA HIS A 478 11.25 -19.70 -2.70
C HIS A 478 12.14 -19.12 -1.59
N GLU A 479 12.14 -17.80 -1.40
CA GLU A 479 12.95 -17.10 -0.41
C GLU A 479 12.24 -16.95 0.95
N GLN A 480 12.94 -16.32 1.89
CA GLN A 480 12.39 -15.92 3.19
C GLN A 480 12.20 -14.40 3.21
N HIS A 481 11.08 -13.97 3.78
CA HIS A 481 10.75 -12.57 3.92
C HIS A 481 10.33 -12.25 5.35
N ILE A 482 10.20 -10.96 5.65
CA ILE A 482 9.70 -10.48 6.93
C ILE A 482 8.56 -9.53 6.60
N PHE A 483 7.31 -9.92 6.87
CA PHE A 483 6.20 -8.96 6.83
C PHE A 483 6.41 -7.97 7.97
N HIS A 484 6.59 -6.69 7.68
CA HIS A 484 6.57 -5.62 8.66
C HIS A 484 5.50 -4.59 8.30
N LEU A 485 4.77 -4.12 9.31
CA LEU A 485 3.70 -3.14 9.16
C LEU A 485 3.95 -1.95 10.09
N HIS A 486 4.07 -0.77 9.49
CA HIS A 486 4.27 0.47 10.22
C HIS A 486 2.99 0.89 10.97
N GLY A 487 3.15 1.62 12.08
CA GLY A 487 2.02 2.19 12.82
C GLY A 487 1.18 1.20 13.64
N HIS A 488 1.31 -0.12 13.39
CA HIS A 488 0.37 -1.11 13.90
C HIS A 488 1.05 -2.35 14.47
N GLN A 489 0.38 -2.96 15.44
CA GLN A 489 0.83 -4.16 16.14
C GLN A 489 -0.32 -5.15 16.22
N TRP A 490 0.02 -6.42 16.35
CA TRP A 490 -0.90 -7.50 16.68
C TRP A 490 -0.31 -8.38 17.77
N LEU A 491 -1.14 -9.22 18.37
CA LEU A 491 -0.68 -10.21 19.33
C LEU A 491 -0.22 -11.46 18.59
N PHE A 492 0.89 -12.05 19.01
CA PHE A 492 1.33 -13.36 18.53
C PHE A 492 0.24 -14.44 18.69
N ASN A 493 -0.48 -14.43 19.82
CA ASN A 493 -1.68 -15.22 20.03
C ASN A 493 -2.86 -14.32 20.46
N PRO A 494 -3.89 -14.14 19.61
CA PRO A 494 -5.03 -13.27 19.94
C PRO A 494 -5.89 -13.81 21.11
N ASN A 495 -5.74 -15.08 21.49
CA ASN A 495 -6.49 -15.70 22.59
C ASN A 495 -5.77 -15.63 23.94
N ASP A 496 -4.61 -14.97 24.03
CA ASP A 496 -3.83 -14.79 25.26
C ASP A 496 -3.55 -13.30 25.49
N ASP A 497 -3.99 -12.78 26.63
CA ASP A 497 -3.79 -11.38 27.01
C ASP A 497 -2.38 -11.11 27.59
N ASN A 498 -1.57 -12.15 27.80
CA ASN A 498 -0.14 -12.06 28.08
C ASN A 498 0.74 -12.34 26.85
N SER A 499 0.14 -12.46 25.66
CA SER A 499 0.89 -12.63 24.42
C SER A 499 1.75 -11.39 24.12
N ASP A 500 2.92 -11.62 23.53
CA ASP A 500 3.75 -10.54 23.02
C ASP A 500 3.04 -9.80 21.87
N TYR A 501 3.22 -8.49 21.84
CA TYR A 501 2.92 -7.66 20.68
C TYR A 501 4.06 -7.81 19.68
N ILE A 502 3.69 -7.95 18.42
CA ILE A 502 4.60 -8.00 17.28
C ILE A 502 4.13 -7.03 16.19
N ASP A 503 5.08 -6.50 15.43
CA ASP A 503 4.91 -5.64 14.26
C ASP A 503 5.65 -6.22 13.04
N ALA A 504 6.34 -7.35 13.22
CA ALA A 504 7.07 -8.05 12.19
C ALA A 504 6.89 -9.58 12.33
N GLN A 505 6.76 -10.28 11.21
CA GLN A 505 6.63 -11.73 11.13
C GLN A 505 7.46 -12.30 9.98
N GLY A 506 8.39 -13.20 10.30
CA GLY A 506 9.09 -13.99 9.28
C GLY A 506 8.12 -14.90 8.52
N ILE A 507 8.15 -14.86 7.19
CA ILE A 507 7.31 -15.65 6.30
C ILE A 507 8.14 -16.38 5.24
N GLY A 508 7.97 -17.70 5.20
CA GLY A 508 8.62 -18.58 4.24
C GLY A 508 7.69 -19.04 3.12
N ALA A 509 8.28 -19.61 2.08
CA ALA A 509 7.57 -20.14 0.90
C ALA A 509 6.34 -21.00 1.25
N GLY A 510 5.18 -20.65 0.69
CA GLY A 510 3.94 -21.41 0.80
C GLY A 510 3.24 -21.36 2.17
N VAL A 511 3.77 -20.58 3.12
CA VAL A 511 3.17 -20.36 4.44
C VAL A 511 2.14 -19.23 4.37
N GLY A 512 1.16 -19.26 5.28
CA GLY A 512 0.23 -18.16 5.48
C GLY A 512 -0.01 -17.86 6.97
N TYR A 513 -0.22 -16.58 7.26
CA TYR A 513 -0.49 -16.06 8.60
C TYR A 513 -1.70 -15.12 8.60
N THR A 514 -2.31 -14.97 9.78
CA THR A 514 -3.36 -13.97 10.03
C THR A 514 -2.92 -13.05 11.14
N TYR A 515 -3.00 -11.75 10.89
CA TYR A 515 -2.65 -10.71 11.86
C TYR A 515 -3.92 -9.97 12.26
N GLU A 516 -4.37 -10.14 13.51
CA GLU A 516 -5.51 -9.39 14.07
C GLU A 516 -5.02 -8.09 14.68
N ILE A 517 -5.29 -6.97 14.02
CA ILE A 517 -4.72 -5.67 14.43
C ILE A 517 -5.31 -5.24 15.78
N ALA A 518 -4.41 -4.96 16.73
CA ALA A 518 -4.75 -4.63 18.11
C ALA A 518 -5.20 -3.16 18.29
N ASN A 519 -5.55 -2.84 19.53
CA ASN A 519 -5.88 -1.51 20.07
C ASN A 519 -6.92 -0.73 19.27
N GLY A 520 -7.97 -1.40 18.78
CA GLY A 520 -9.02 -0.74 18.00
C GLY A 520 -8.90 -0.92 16.50
N GLY A 521 -7.86 -1.60 16.00
CA GLY A 521 -7.70 -1.92 14.59
C GLY A 521 -7.04 -0.78 13.81
N ALA A 522 -7.71 -0.26 12.79
CA ALA A 522 -7.22 0.82 11.94
C ALA A 522 -6.85 2.09 12.74
N GLY A 523 -5.64 2.61 12.52
CA GLY A 523 -5.06 3.72 13.27
C GLY A 523 -4.49 3.33 14.64
N ASN A 524 -4.59 2.04 15.01
CA ASN A 524 -4.16 1.46 16.29
C ASN A 524 -4.65 2.27 17.51
N ARG A 525 -3.91 2.20 18.61
CA ARG A 525 -4.19 2.87 19.89
C ARG A 525 -4.35 4.38 19.74
N ASN A 526 -3.58 4.98 18.84
CA ASN A 526 -3.49 6.42 18.67
C ASN A 526 -4.56 6.99 17.73
N ARG A 527 -5.32 6.13 17.03
CA ARG A 527 -6.37 6.55 16.08
C ARG A 527 -5.83 7.40 14.93
N VAL A 528 -4.67 7.00 14.43
CA VAL A 528 -3.96 7.61 13.30
C VAL A 528 -4.78 7.47 12.02
N ALA A 529 -4.89 8.55 11.24
CA ALA A 529 -5.22 8.46 9.82
C ALA A 529 -3.95 8.65 8.97
N GLY A 530 -4.04 8.34 7.68
CA GLY A 530 -2.93 8.38 6.75
C GLY A 530 -2.48 7.03 6.20
N ASP A 531 -1.33 6.98 5.53
CA ASP A 531 -0.80 5.77 4.91
C ASP A 531 0.18 5.06 5.83
N ALA A 532 -0.11 3.81 6.17
CA ALA A 532 0.88 2.91 6.78
C ALA A 532 1.44 1.99 5.70
N ILE A 533 2.75 2.00 5.47
CA ILE A 533 3.35 1.00 4.59
C ILE A 533 3.47 -0.34 5.30
N TYR A 534 3.42 -1.40 4.50
CA TYR A 534 3.91 -2.70 4.91
C TYR A 534 4.76 -3.29 3.80
N HIS A 535 5.82 -3.97 4.19
CA HIS A 535 6.87 -4.36 3.25
C HIS A 535 7.62 -5.59 3.74
N CYS A 536 8.53 -6.09 2.90
CA CYS A 536 9.56 -7.01 3.34
C CYS A 536 10.62 -6.24 4.14
N HIS A 537 10.77 -6.55 5.42
CA HIS A 537 11.77 -5.91 6.28
C HIS A 537 13.20 -6.42 6.04
N PHE A 538 13.44 -7.10 4.92
CA PHE A 538 14.76 -7.25 4.35
C PHE A 538 14.93 -6.18 3.26
N TYR A 539 15.67 -5.12 3.59
CA TYR A 539 15.73 -3.88 2.79
C TYR A 539 16.06 -4.05 1.31
N PRO A 540 16.93 -4.98 0.86
CA PRO A 540 17.11 -5.22 -0.57
C PRO A 540 15.80 -5.60 -1.26
N HIS A 541 14.96 -6.45 -0.66
CA HIS A 541 13.69 -6.86 -1.26
C HIS A 541 12.67 -5.72 -1.26
N PHE A 542 12.75 -4.84 -0.26
CA PHE A 542 11.97 -3.60 -0.24
C PHE A 542 12.38 -2.67 -1.39
N ALA A 543 13.68 -2.44 -1.57
CA ALA A 543 14.22 -1.64 -2.68
C ALA A 543 13.93 -2.26 -4.06
N GLN A 544 13.75 -3.58 -4.13
CA GLN A 544 13.31 -4.31 -5.32
C GLN A 544 11.78 -4.38 -5.49
N GLY A 545 11.04 -3.62 -4.67
CA GLY A 545 9.60 -3.37 -4.85
C GLY A 545 8.63 -4.16 -3.97
N MET A 546 9.11 -4.93 -2.96
CA MET A 546 8.23 -5.69 -2.06
C MET A 546 7.56 -4.83 -0.98
N TRP A 547 6.65 -3.94 -1.38
CA TRP A 547 5.92 -3.08 -0.46
C TRP A 547 4.56 -2.66 -1.00
N ALA A 548 3.71 -2.20 -0.09
CA ALA A 548 2.36 -1.75 -0.35
C ALA A 548 1.89 -0.80 0.76
N MET A 549 0.75 -0.15 0.56
CA MET A 549 0.20 0.81 1.52
C MET A 549 -1.13 0.35 2.10
N TRP A 550 -1.42 0.81 3.31
CA TRP A 550 -2.72 0.77 3.94
C TRP A 550 -3.14 2.19 4.33
N ARG A 551 -4.14 2.73 3.63
CA ARG A 551 -4.70 4.06 3.88
C ARG A 551 -5.84 4.03 4.89
N VAL A 552 -5.66 4.73 6.00
CA VAL A 552 -6.65 4.92 7.05
C VAL A 552 -7.29 6.31 6.92
N HIS A 553 -8.60 6.34 6.68
CA HIS A 553 -9.36 7.56 6.41
C HIS A 553 -10.02 8.11 7.69
N ASP A 554 -9.99 9.44 7.84
CA ASP A 554 -10.62 10.19 8.92
C ASP A 554 -11.96 10.84 8.53
N VAL A 555 -12.28 10.84 7.24
CA VAL A 555 -13.54 11.30 6.64
C VAL A 555 -14.12 10.21 5.73
N PHE A 556 -15.39 10.34 5.36
CA PHE A 556 -16.08 9.38 4.49
C PHE A 556 -15.66 9.53 3.03
N GLU A 557 -15.32 8.43 2.36
CA GLU A 557 -15.00 8.42 0.93
C GLU A 557 -16.13 7.75 0.12
N GLU A 558 -16.93 8.58 -0.57
CA GLU A 558 -18.02 8.13 -1.46
C GLU A 558 -17.51 7.61 -2.82
N GLY A 559 -16.22 7.78 -3.08
CA GLY A 559 -15.58 7.53 -4.36
C GLY A 559 -15.57 8.74 -5.29
N THR A 560 -14.63 8.74 -6.24
CA THR A 560 -14.52 9.81 -7.25
C THR A 560 -15.55 9.61 -8.35
N ARG A 561 -16.34 10.64 -8.63
CA ARG A 561 -17.20 10.68 -9.81
C ARG A 561 -16.34 10.82 -11.07
N LEU A 562 -16.54 9.94 -12.04
CA LEU A 562 -15.68 9.82 -13.23
C LEU A 562 -16.26 10.55 -14.44
N GLU A 563 -15.39 10.94 -15.38
CA GLU A 563 -15.79 11.62 -16.61
C GLU A 563 -16.79 10.77 -17.42
N VAL A 564 -16.51 9.47 -17.56
CA VAL A 564 -17.37 8.50 -18.26
C VAL A 564 -18.77 8.40 -17.64
N SER A 565 -18.90 8.57 -16.32
CA SER A 565 -20.18 8.62 -15.62
C SER A 565 -20.97 9.89 -15.92
N GLY A 566 -20.26 11.02 -16.08
CA GLY A 566 -20.86 12.31 -16.41
C GLY A 566 -21.34 12.41 -17.87
N GLN A 567 -20.78 11.60 -18.77
CA GLN A 567 -21.16 11.57 -20.19
C GLN A 567 -22.47 10.83 -20.46
N GLY A 568 -22.92 9.94 -19.56
CA GLY A 568 -24.18 9.23 -19.72
C GLY A 568 -25.40 10.04 -19.28
N GLU A 569 -26.50 9.90 -20.02
CA GLU A 569 -27.74 10.70 -19.83
C GLU A 569 -28.37 10.54 -18.44
N ASN A 570 -28.17 9.40 -17.79
CA ASN A 570 -28.69 9.09 -16.45
C ASN A 570 -27.63 9.27 -15.34
N GLY A 571 -26.45 9.83 -15.67
CA GLY A 571 -25.34 9.99 -14.74
C GLY A 571 -24.59 8.69 -14.42
N PHE A 572 -24.71 7.67 -15.27
CA PHE A 572 -23.92 6.45 -15.25
C PHE A 572 -23.24 6.25 -16.60
N HIS A 573 -22.14 5.49 -16.65
CA HIS A 573 -21.50 5.14 -17.90
C HIS A 573 -22.48 4.44 -18.87
N SER A 574 -22.34 4.71 -20.17
CA SER A 574 -23.19 4.16 -21.24
C SER A 574 -22.48 3.11 -22.09
N THR A 575 -21.16 3.18 -22.21
CA THR A 575 -20.33 2.23 -22.95
C THR A 575 -19.89 1.09 -22.04
N PRO A 576 -20.10 -0.19 -22.40
CA PRO A 576 -19.65 -1.33 -21.59
C PRO A 576 -18.16 -1.26 -21.29
N PHE A 577 -17.80 -1.57 -20.05
CA PHE A 577 -16.44 -1.56 -19.50
C PHE A 577 -15.75 -0.19 -19.49
N ALA A 578 -16.48 0.91 -19.70
CA ALA A 578 -15.91 2.26 -19.66
C ALA A 578 -15.37 2.65 -18.28
N LEU A 579 -15.85 1.99 -17.21
CA LEU A 579 -15.28 2.10 -15.87
C LEU A 579 -13.87 1.48 -15.74
N ARG A 580 -13.22 1.10 -16.86
CA ARG A 580 -11.76 0.99 -16.93
C ARG A 580 -11.06 2.33 -16.69
N SER A 581 -11.62 3.42 -17.22
CA SER A 581 -11.07 4.76 -17.09
C SER A 581 -11.31 5.28 -15.68
N GLY A 582 -10.24 5.58 -14.95
CA GLY A 582 -10.28 6.25 -13.66
C GLY A 582 -10.25 7.77 -13.74
N LYS A 583 -10.44 8.36 -14.93
CA LYS A 583 -10.33 9.81 -15.12
C LYS A 583 -11.43 10.56 -14.33
N PRO A 584 -11.07 11.41 -13.36
CA PRO A 584 -12.06 12.17 -12.60
C PRO A 584 -12.88 13.12 -13.48
N ALA A 585 -14.16 13.29 -13.15
CA ALA A 585 -14.97 14.34 -13.76
C ALA A 585 -14.49 15.73 -13.29
N VAL A 586 -14.67 16.75 -14.13
CA VAL A 586 -14.32 18.13 -13.76
C VAL A 586 -15.03 18.55 -12.46
N GLY A 587 -14.24 19.00 -11.49
CA GLY A 587 -14.74 19.42 -10.17
C GLY A 587 -15.03 18.27 -9.19
N ALA A 588 -14.75 17.02 -9.56
CA ALA A 588 -14.86 15.90 -8.64
C ALA A 588 -13.78 15.94 -7.55
N ARG A 589 -14.08 15.35 -6.38
CA ARG A 589 -13.08 15.02 -5.37
C ARG A 589 -12.23 13.87 -5.90
N ALA A 590 -10.92 14.09 -6.00
CA ALA A 590 -9.93 13.14 -6.48
C ALA A 590 -8.59 13.44 -5.77
N LEU A 591 -7.67 12.49 -5.74
CA LEU A 591 -6.33 12.72 -5.21
C LEU A 591 -5.53 13.55 -6.23
N PRO A 592 -4.73 14.53 -5.79
CA PRO A 592 -3.80 15.19 -6.68
C PRO A 592 -2.66 14.24 -7.07
N ASP A 593 -2.00 14.49 -8.19
CA ASP A 593 -0.94 13.63 -8.73
C ASP A 593 0.11 14.46 -9.47
N GLY A 594 1.38 14.07 -9.33
CA GLY A 594 2.53 14.79 -9.89
C GLY A 594 2.69 14.67 -11.41
N GLU A 595 1.90 13.81 -12.06
CA GLU A 595 1.89 13.60 -13.51
C GLU A 595 0.49 13.81 -14.08
N ILE A 596 -0.55 13.22 -13.47
CA ILE A 596 -1.91 13.20 -14.02
C ILE A 596 -2.62 14.51 -13.72
N VAL A 597 -2.85 15.32 -14.76
CA VAL A 597 -3.49 16.64 -14.67
C VAL A 597 -4.92 16.61 -14.12
N ALA A 598 -5.64 15.50 -14.32
CA ALA A 598 -6.99 15.31 -13.79
C ALA A 598 -7.01 14.81 -12.33
N GLY A 599 -5.85 14.46 -11.77
CA GLY A 599 -5.74 13.69 -10.52
C GLY A 599 -6.09 12.22 -10.69
N THR A 600 -6.05 11.47 -9.60
CA THR A 600 -6.35 10.03 -9.55
C THR A 600 -7.63 9.75 -8.74
N PRO A 601 -8.40 8.71 -9.11
CA PRO A 601 -9.68 8.42 -8.46
C PRO A 601 -9.47 7.86 -7.06
N ILE A 602 -10.35 8.24 -6.13
CA ILE A 602 -10.49 7.63 -4.81
C ILE A 602 -11.54 6.51 -4.92
N PRO A 603 -11.23 5.28 -4.47
CA PRO A 603 -12.24 4.23 -4.34
C PRO A 603 -13.29 4.61 -3.30
N ALA A 604 -14.55 4.26 -3.57
CA ALA A 604 -15.61 4.36 -2.56
C ALA A 604 -15.41 3.27 -1.51
N ILE A 605 -15.40 3.61 -0.22
CA ILE A 605 -15.14 2.64 0.85
C ILE A 605 -16.44 2.24 1.53
N VAL A 606 -16.76 0.95 1.48
CA VAL A 606 -17.98 0.42 2.10
C VAL A 606 -17.90 0.57 3.63
N PRO A 607 -18.92 1.18 4.28
CA PRO A 607 -18.97 1.29 5.72
C PRO A 607 -19.03 -0.08 6.41
N LEU A 608 -18.28 -0.25 7.50
CA LEU A 608 -18.31 -1.49 8.28
C LEU A 608 -19.61 -1.56 9.11
N PRO A 609 -20.44 -2.61 8.97
CA PRO A 609 -21.66 -2.77 9.76
C PRO A 609 -21.43 -2.64 11.26
N GLY A 610 -22.29 -1.88 11.94
CA GLY A 610 -22.24 -1.63 13.38
C GLY A 610 -21.17 -0.63 13.84
N LYS A 611 -20.25 -0.18 12.97
CA LYS A 611 -19.33 0.93 13.26
C LYS A 611 -19.95 2.26 12.89
N ALA A 612 -19.54 3.33 13.58
CA ALA A 612 -19.91 4.68 13.18
C ALA A 612 -19.21 5.01 11.86
N MET A 613 -19.95 5.54 10.90
CA MET A 613 -19.38 6.02 9.63
C MET A 613 -18.48 7.23 9.90
N ALA A 614 -17.42 7.37 9.12
CA ALA A 614 -16.62 8.58 9.17
C ALA A 614 -17.49 9.82 8.83
N PRO A 615 -17.17 11.01 9.37
CA PRO A 615 -17.85 12.26 9.01
C PRO A 615 -17.69 12.59 7.53
N MET A 616 -18.66 13.27 6.93
CA MET A 616 -18.54 13.72 5.55
C MET A 616 -17.36 14.71 5.40
N PRO A 617 -16.57 14.61 4.32
CA PRO A 617 -15.37 15.43 4.14
C PRO A 617 -15.68 16.90 3.88
N GLY A 618 -14.73 17.76 4.23
CA GLY A 618 -14.63 19.10 3.67
C GLY A 618 -14.44 19.06 2.15
N LYS A 619 -14.96 20.08 1.47
CA LYS A 619 -14.96 20.15 0.00
C LYS A 619 -13.58 20.52 -0.54
N VAL A 620 -13.13 19.74 -1.51
CA VAL A 620 -11.88 19.92 -2.24
C VAL A 620 -12.13 19.84 -3.75
N VAL A 621 -11.27 20.47 -4.54
CA VAL A 621 -11.31 20.41 -6.00
C VAL A 621 -9.90 20.21 -6.54
N VAL A 622 -9.73 19.24 -7.43
CA VAL A 622 -8.48 19.06 -8.16
C VAL A 622 -8.37 20.10 -9.27
N VAL A 623 -7.21 20.74 -9.37
CA VAL A 623 -6.89 21.74 -10.39
C VAL A 623 -5.55 21.42 -11.04
N PRO A 624 -5.33 21.77 -12.32
CA PRO A 624 -4.02 21.64 -12.96
C PRO A 624 -2.94 22.42 -12.21
N LYS A 625 -1.78 21.79 -11.95
CA LYS A 625 -0.55 22.50 -11.59
C LYS A 625 0.02 23.11 -12.88
N LEU A 626 0.15 24.43 -12.95
CA LEU A 626 0.67 25.12 -14.13
C LEU A 626 2.10 25.59 -13.88
N SER A 627 3.01 25.33 -14.82
CA SER A 627 4.35 25.91 -14.83
C SER A 627 4.40 27.17 -15.69
N GLU A 628 5.22 28.14 -15.29
CA GLU A 628 5.58 29.28 -16.15
C GLU A 628 6.73 28.80 -17.03
N ALA A 629 6.47 28.53 -18.31
CA ALA A 629 7.53 28.25 -19.27
C ALA A 629 8.40 29.51 -19.41
N LEU A 630 9.52 29.56 -18.69
CA LEU A 630 10.62 30.43 -19.07
C LEU A 630 11.21 29.80 -20.32
N VAL A 631 10.76 30.28 -21.48
CA VAL A 631 11.38 30.00 -22.77
C VAL A 631 12.88 30.19 -22.59
N ALA A 632 13.67 29.15 -22.87
CA ALA A 632 15.12 29.25 -22.86
C ALA A 632 15.51 30.38 -23.82
N ALA A 633 15.95 31.51 -23.28
CA ALA A 633 16.69 32.49 -24.04
C ALA A 633 18.07 31.90 -24.27
N ASN A 634 18.22 31.11 -25.34
CA ASN A 634 19.47 30.74 -26.00
C ASN A 634 19.14 29.91 -27.25
N ASP A 635 18.58 30.58 -28.25
CA ASP A 635 18.75 30.22 -29.67
C ASP A 635 19.00 31.55 -30.40
N ASP A 636 20.13 32.18 -30.09
CA ASP A 636 20.71 33.26 -30.90
C ASP A 636 21.93 32.65 -31.62
N ASP A 637 21.68 31.85 -32.64
CA ASP A 637 22.69 31.43 -33.63
C ASP A 637 22.02 31.26 -35.02
N ASP A 638 21.20 32.23 -35.43
CA ASP A 638 20.85 32.44 -36.83
C ASP A 638 21.05 33.93 -37.18
N GLU A 639 21.95 34.19 -38.12
CA GLU A 639 22.24 35.52 -38.66
C GLU A 639 20.99 36.18 -39.29
N PRO A 640 20.87 37.52 -39.27
CA PRO A 640 19.67 38.20 -39.72
C PRO A 640 19.67 38.34 -41.25
N GLU A 641 18.65 37.80 -41.93
CA GLU A 641 18.20 38.33 -43.22
C GLU A 641 17.07 39.34 -42.97
N GLU A 642 17.28 40.55 -43.48
CA GLU A 642 16.40 41.71 -43.38
C GLU A 642 15.06 41.48 -44.10
N GLU A 643 13.92 41.45 -43.38
CA GLU A 643 12.64 41.96 -43.89
C GLU A 643 11.81 42.62 -42.77
N GLU A 644 11.22 43.76 -43.12
CA GLU A 644 10.59 44.76 -42.25
C GLU A 644 9.17 44.37 -41.75
N ASP A 645 8.84 44.89 -40.56
CA ASP A 645 7.52 45.29 -40.06
C ASP A 645 6.41 44.23 -39.81
N GLU A 646 6.42 43.58 -38.62
CA GLU A 646 5.20 43.37 -37.83
C GLU A 646 5.49 43.50 -36.31
N GLU A 647 4.64 44.25 -35.59
CA GLU A 647 4.76 44.50 -34.14
C GLU A 647 4.76 43.19 -33.31
N PRO A 648 5.53 43.09 -32.20
CA PRO A 648 5.45 41.92 -31.35
C PRO A 648 4.13 41.96 -30.56
N ALA A 649 3.15 41.19 -31.03
CA ALA A 649 1.99 40.86 -30.22
C ALA A 649 2.47 40.19 -28.93
N ASN A 650 2.05 40.77 -27.82
CA ASN A 650 2.14 40.26 -26.45
C ASN A 650 1.67 38.78 -26.40
N GLN A 651 2.56 37.82 -26.67
CA GLN A 651 2.28 36.41 -26.40
C GLN A 651 2.47 36.20 -24.91
N GLU A 652 1.36 36.06 -24.17
CA GLU A 652 1.43 35.59 -22.79
C GLU A 652 2.21 34.28 -22.74
N PRO A 653 3.10 34.07 -21.75
CA PRO A 653 3.85 32.84 -21.63
C PRO A 653 2.88 31.65 -21.57
N VAL A 654 3.01 30.71 -22.50
CA VAL A 654 2.17 29.51 -22.58
C VAL A 654 2.44 28.66 -21.35
N ARG A 655 1.52 28.68 -20.37
CA ARG A 655 1.60 27.86 -19.16
C ARG A 655 1.26 26.41 -19.48
N LYS A 656 2.17 25.48 -19.20
CA LYS A 656 1.96 24.03 -19.41
C LYS A 656 1.49 23.39 -18.10
N ALA A 657 0.54 22.45 -18.20
CA ALA A 657 0.15 21.64 -17.05
C ALA A 657 1.19 20.55 -16.79
N ILE A 658 1.58 20.39 -15.53
CA ILE A 658 2.68 19.52 -15.09
C ILE A 658 2.24 18.53 -14.00
N GLY A 659 0.94 18.23 -13.95
CA GLY A 659 0.29 17.47 -12.89
C GLY A 659 -0.90 18.22 -12.30
N SER A 660 -1.28 17.90 -11.07
CA SER A 660 -2.44 18.44 -10.40
C SER A 660 -2.22 18.76 -8.92
N LEU A 661 -3.00 19.71 -8.39
CA LEU A 661 -3.06 20.13 -7.00
C LEU A 661 -4.49 19.93 -6.48
N ALA A 662 -4.66 19.85 -5.16
CA ALA A 662 -5.97 19.76 -4.53
C ALA A 662 -6.25 20.99 -3.68
N LEU A 663 -7.18 21.85 -4.12
CA LEU A 663 -7.55 23.07 -3.41
C LEU A 663 -8.71 22.84 -2.45
N VAL A 664 -8.60 23.37 -1.24
CA VAL A 664 -9.66 23.31 -0.23
C VAL A 664 -10.58 24.53 -0.36
N ASP A 665 -11.88 24.28 -0.47
CA ASP A 665 -12.90 25.33 -0.58
C ASP A 665 -12.98 26.12 0.73
N ARG A 666 -12.75 27.43 0.71
CA ARG A 666 -12.78 28.30 1.91
C ARG A 666 -14.06 29.10 2.06
N SER A 667 -15.08 28.81 1.24
CA SER A 667 -16.41 29.44 1.33
C SER A 667 -17.16 29.02 2.60
N ASP A 668 -18.21 29.77 2.95
CA ASP A 668 -19.04 29.50 4.13
C ASP A 668 -19.69 28.11 4.10
N ALA A 669 -19.91 27.54 2.90
CA ALA A 669 -20.46 26.19 2.74
C ALA A 669 -19.51 25.10 3.29
N ASN A 670 -18.21 25.38 3.33
CA ASN A 670 -17.18 24.48 3.82
C ASN A 670 -16.69 24.81 5.24
N ARG A 671 -17.48 25.55 6.03
CA ARG A 671 -17.18 25.85 7.43
C ARG A 671 -18.08 25.08 8.38
N ASN A 672 -17.54 24.75 9.55
CA ASN A 672 -18.29 24.25 10.68
C ASN A 672 -19.18 25.35 11.27
N ALA A 673 -20.11 24.98 12.15
CA ALA A 673 -21.02 25.93 12.79
C ALA A 673 -20.32 27.00 13.64
N ASP A 674 -19.09 26.73 14.09
CA ASP A 674 -18.23 27.66 14.83
C ASP A 674 -17.36 28.55 13.92
N GLY A 675 -17.49 28.43 12.60
CA GLY A 675 -16.73 29.19 11.59
C GLY A 675 -15.37 28.60 11.22
N THR A 676 -14.92 27.53 11.87
CA THR A 676 -13.70 26.82 11.52
C THR A 676 -13.85 26.10 10.17
N LEU A 677 -12.74 25.85 9.47
CA LEU A 677 -12.76 25.12 8.22
C LEU A 677 -13.10 23.64 8.50
N LYS A 678 -13.91 23.01 7.65
CA LYS A 678 -14.17 21.57 7.74
C LYS A 678 -12.90 20.79 7.39
N ASN A 679 -12.61 19.74 8.16
CA ASN A 679 -11.52 18.82 7.83
C ASN A 679 -11.76 18.20 6.44
N PRO A 680 -10.91 18.45 5.42
CA PRO A 680 -11.06 17.83 4.11
C PRO A 680 -10.70 16.34 4.11
N GLY A 681 -10.09 15.86 5.19
CA GLY A 681 -9.59 14.50 5.38
C GLY A 681 -8.27 14.21 4.69
N TYR A 682 -7.62 13.13 5.08
CA TYR A 682 -6.34 12.71 4.51
C TYR A 682 -6.50 12.33 3.02
N PRO A 683 -5.55 12.68 2.12
CA PRO A 683 -4.30 13.42 2.37
C PRO A 683 -4.42 14.94 2.13
N PHE A 684 -5.63 15.47 1.98
CA PHE A 684 -5.88 16.83 1.48
C PHE A 684 -5.45 17.97 2.40
N TRP A 685 -5.18 17.69 3.68
CA TRP A 685 -4.70 18.68 4.63
C TRP A 685 -3.18 18.67 4.77
N ILE A 686 -2.44 17.76 4.11
CA ILE A 686 -0.96 17.77 4.16
C ILE A 686 -0.47 19.11 3.59
N GLY A 687 0.40 19.80 4.35
CA GLY A 687 1.07 21.01 3.89
C GLY A 687 1.70 20.79 2.51
N GLY A 688 1.45 21.70 1.58
CA GLY A 688 1.94 21.57 0.21
C GLY A 688 0.92 21.00 -0.79
N MET A 689 -0.16 20.31 -0.41
CA MET A 689 -1.11 19.76 -1.41
C MET A 689 -1.80 20.81 -2.31
N GLU A 690 -1.84 22.06 -1.86
CA GLU A 690 -2.35 23.21 -2.62
C GLU A 690 -1.27 23.89 -3.50
N SER A 691 -0.01 23.43 -3.46
CA SER A 691 1.14 24.11 -4.08
C SER A 691 2.23 23.20 -4.69
N SER A 692 2.47 22.01 -4.14
CA SER A 692 3.52 21.06 -4.50
C SER A 692 3.00 19.63 -4.40
N VAL A 693 3.02 18.91 -5.52
CA VAL A 693 2.78 17.47 -5.63
C VAL A 693 3.83 16.92 -6.59
N GLY A 694 4.21 15.65 -6.48
CA GLY A 694 5.34 15.10 -7.25
C GLY A 694 6.70 15.62 -6.77
N ASN A 695 6.73 16.19 -5.56
CA ASN A 695 7.89 16.75 -4.90
C ASN A 695 7.99 16.15 -3.50
N ARG A 696 9.10 16.37 -2.81
CA ARG A 696 9.26 15.93 -1.42
C ARG A 696 8.23 16.62 -0.50
N PRO A 697 7.57 15.89 0.41
CA PRO A 697 6.67 16.50 1.38
C PRO A 697 7.45 17.41 2.36
N PRO A 698 6.79 18.40 2.98
CA PRO A 698 7.41 19.18 4.03
C PRO A 698 7.54 18.37 5.33
N THR A 699 8.27 18.89 6.31
CA THR A 699 8.25 18.35 7.68
C THR A 699 6.86 18.53 8.32
N PRO A 700 6.50 17.75 9.35
CA PRO A 700 5.25 17.96 10.09
C PRO A 700 5.18 19.35 10.72
N PRO A 701 3.98 19.92 10.93
CA PRO A 701 3.82 21.09 11.78
C PRO A 701 4.34 20.83 13.20
N LEU A 702 4.84 21.87 13.86
CA LEU A 702 5.34 21.88 15.24
C LEU A 702 6.61 21.03 15.49
N ASP A 703 7.21 20.44 14.46
CA ASP A 703 8.38 19.58 14.59
C ASP A 703 9.66 20.38 14.85
N MET A 704 9.76 21.58 14.25
CA MET A 704 10.89 22.50 14.40
C MET A 704 10.55 23.70 15.30
N LEU A 705 9.50 23.57 16.12
CA LEU A 705 8.99 24.64 16.96
C LEU A 705 10.03 25.13 17.99
N ASP A 706 10.30 26.42 17.99
CA ASP A 706 11.22 27.04 18.95
C ASP A 706 10.49 27.51 20.25
N PRO A 707 11.21 27.68 21.38
CA PRO A 707 10.62 28.11 22.66
C PRO A 707 9.89 29.46 22.64
N VAL A 708 10.34 30.41 21.81
CA VAL A 708 9.72 31.74 21.69
C VAL A 708 8.38 31.60 20.98
N MET A 709 8.34 30.91 19.85
CA MET A 709 7.11 30.69 19.10
C MET A 709 6.10 29.84 19.87
N ALA A 710 6.55 28.76 20.54
CA ALA A 710 5.69 27.97 21.41
C ALA A 710 5.02 28.82 22.51
N ARG A 711 5.77 29.78 23.08
CA ARG A 711 5.23 30.72 24.07
C ARG A 711 4.17 31.63 23.46
N GLN A 712 4.43 32.20 22.29
CA GLN A 712 3.49 33.06 21.58
C GLN A 712 2.19 32.33 21.22
N LEU A 713 2.28 31.11 20.69
CA LEU A 713 1.12 30.29 20.36
C LEU A 713 0.28 29.98 21.61
N LYS A 714 0.92 29.61 22.72
CA LYS A 714 0.25 29.37 24.00
C LYS A 714 -0.42 30.63 24.55
N GLU A 715 0.27 31.77 24.53
CA GLU A 715 -0.20 33.06 25.03
C GLU A 715 -1.31 33.67 24.14
N SER A 716 -1.48 33.20 22.90
CA SER A 716 -2.59 33.60 22.03
C SER A 716 -3.98 33.29 22.60
N GLY A 717 -4.07 32.37 23.57
CA GLY A 717 -5.32 31.97 24.21
C GLY A 717 -6.21 31.05 23.35
N LYS A 718 -5.77 30.65 22.15
CA LYS A 718 -6.48 29.65 21.33
C LYS A 718 -6.44 28.29 22.04
N ALA A 719 -7.60 27.65 22.20
CA ALA A 719 -7.73 26.36 22.87
C ALA A 719 -6.85 25.25 22.24
N LEU A 720 -6.64 25.32 20.92
CA LEU A 720 -5.81 24.37 20.17
C LEU A 720 -4.37 24.27 20.74
N TRP A 721 -3.82 25.37 21.23
CA TRP A 721 -2.42 25.47 21.67
C TRP A 721 -2.23 25.27 23.17
N ALA A 722 -3.28 24.88 23.90
CA ALA A 722 -3.24 24.83 25.36
C ALA A 722 -2.22 23.81 25.93
N ASN A 723 -1.87 22.78 25.15
CA ASN A 723 -0.91 21.75 25.56
C ASN A 723 0.55 22.11 25.28
N LEU A 724 0.84 23.14 24.48
CA LEU A 724 2.22 23.50 24.15
C LEU A 724 2.98 23.94 25.42
N ASP A 725 4.22 23.50 25.57
CA ASP A 725 5.12 23.93 26.63
C ASP A 725 6.46 24.41 26.04
N PRO A 726 6.78 25.71 26.18
CA PRO A 726 8.07 26.26 25.73
C PRO A 726 9.31 25.58 26.32
N ASN A 727 9.19 24.84 27.42
CA ASN A 727 10.31 24.14 28.04
C ASN A 727 10.53 22.72 27.49
N GLN A 728 9.58 22.21 26.69
CA GLN A 728 9.64 20.88 26.09
C GLN A 728 10.11 20.92 24.63
N VAL A 729 10.23 22.11 24.05
CA VAL A 729 10.65 22.30 22.65
C VAL A 729 12.04 22.93 22.60
N ASP A 730 12.80 22.57 21.58
CA ASP A 730 14.17 23.07 21.35
C ASP A 730 14.49 23.06 19.84
N GLY A 731 13.45 23.27 19.01
CA GLY A 731 13.57 23.18 17.55
C GLY A 731 14.59 24.17 16.99
N TRP A 732 15.37 23.71 16.01
CA TRP A 732 16.41 24.52 15.36
C TRP A 732 16.52 24.21 13.87
N ASP A 733 16.07 25.14 13.03
CA ASP A 733 15.94 24.98 11.57
C ASP A 733 17.21 25.31 10.76
N GLY A 734 18.29 25.73 11.43
CA GLY A 734 19.53 26.15 10.76
C GLY A 734 19.37 27.35 9.80
N GLY A 735 18.27 28.10 9.89
CA GLY A 735 17.90 29.19 8.99
C GLY A 735 17.06 28.77 7.77
N LEU A 736 16.62 27.52 7.72
CA LEU A 736 15.73 26.98 6.69
C LEU A 736 14.44 26.49 7.34
N GLY A 737 13.49 27.41 7.53
CA GLY A 737 12.19 27.08 8.10
C GLY A 737 11.43 26.02 7.30
N ARG A 738 10.34 25.53 7.88
CA ARG A 738 9.44 24.53 7.27
C ARG A 738 9.09 24.90 5.82
N HIS A 739 9.38 23.99 4.88
CA HIS A 739 9.27 24.27 3.46
C HIS A 739 9.02 23.00 2.64
N ALA A 740 8.51 23.22 1.42
CA ALA A 740 8.75 22.36 0.27
C ALA A 740 9.56 23.13 -0.78
N LEU A 741 10.13 22.45 -1.77
CA LEU A 741 10.75 23.10 -2.92
C LEU A 741 9.87 22.91 -4.15
N ASP A 742 9.64 24.00 -4.88
CA ASP A 742 9.01 23.92 -6.19
C ASP A 742 9.98 23.25 -7.18
N GLY A 743 9.42 22.75 -8.29
CA GLY A 743 10.15 21.86 -9.17
C GLY A 743 11.08 22.54 -10.17
N VAL A 744 11.71 21.73 -11.01
CA VAL A 744 12.57 22.18 -12.13
C VAL A 744 11.80 23.12 -13.06
N SER A 745 10.52 22.84 -13.32
CA SER A 745 9.63 23.66 -14.14
C SER A 745 9.35 25.06 -13.59
N ALA A 746 9.64 25.31 -12.31
CA ALA A 746 9.56 26.62 -11.68
C ALA A 746 10.88 27.42 -11.76
N GLY A 747 11.83 26.96 -12.58
CA GLY A 747 13.16 27.55 -12.73
C GLY A 747 14.18 27.03 -11.72
N GLY A 748 13.91 25.88 -11.09
CA GLY A 748 14.87 25.17 -10.25
C GLY A 748 15.98 24.54 -11.07
N GLU A 749 17.20 24.56 -10.55
CA GLU A 749 18.38 24.01 -11.22
C GLU A 749 19.13 23.09 -10.25
N ALA A 750 19.43 21.87 -10.70
CA ALA A 750 20.22 20.91 -9.96
C ALA A 750 21.21 20.22 -10.89
N GLU A 751 22.42 19.97 -10.39
CA GLU A 751 23.41 19.15 -11.05
C GLU A 751 23.27 17.71 -10.57
N THR A 752 23.03 16.79 -11.49
CA THR A 752 22.85 15.38 -11.15
C THR A 752 23.88 14.51 -11.87
N THR A 753 24.55 13.65 -11.12
CA THR A 753 25.47 12.63 -11.63
C THR A 753 24.85 11.26 -11.40
N THR A 754 24.80 10.42 -12.44
CA THR A 754 24.30 9.05 -12.36
C THR A 754 25.26 8.14 -13.11
N THR A 755 26.21 7.57 -12.38
CA THR A 755 27.26 6.69 -12.91
C THR A 755 27.45 5.52 -11.97
N LYS A 756 28.17 4.48 -12.40
CA LYS A 756 28.51 3.33 -11.56
C LYS A 756 29.26 3.65 -10.24
N LEU A 757 29.76 4.87 -10.06
CA LEU A 757 30.54 5.29 -8.89
C LEU A 757 29.94 6.49 -8.14
N ASP A 758 29.08 7.26 -8.81
CA ASP A 758 28.58 8.53 -8.28
C ASP A 758 27.13 8.76 -8.70
N PHE A 759 26.31 9.04 -7.70
CA PHE A 759 24.87 9.22 -7.74
C PHE A 759 24.45 10.58 -7.13
N THR A 760 25.40 11.52 -7.03
CA THR A 760 25.19 12.83 -6.40
C THR A 760 24.14 13.68 -7.12
N LYS A 761 23.34 14.40 -6.35
CA LYS A 761 22.44 15.46 -6.81
C LYS A 761 22.62 16.69 -5.94
N VAL A 762 23.00 17.82 -6.53
CA VAL A 762 23.27 19.09 -5.84
C VAL A 762 22.30 20.14 -6.37
N VAL A 763 21.54 20.78 -5.48
CA VAL A 763 20.61 21.84 -5.87
C VAL A 763 21.34 23.18 -5.89
N HIS A 764 21.36 23.84 -7.05
CA HIS A 764 22.04 25.13 -7.25
C HIS A 764 21.07 26.32 -7.20
N LYS A 765 19.80 26.09 -7.56
CA LYS A 765 18.76 27.12 -7.55
C LYS A 765 17.42 26.49 -7.23
N ALA A 766 16.68 27.09 -6.31
CA ALA A 766 15.39 26.56 -5.89
C ALA A 766 14.41 27.70 -5.56
N LYS A 767 13.14 27.48 -5.88
CA LYS A 767 12.06 28.35 -5.43
C LYS A 767 11.40 27.71 -4.20
N PRO A 768 11.50 28.33 -3.02
CA PRO A 768 10.92 27.75 -1.81
C PRO A 768 9.40 27.96 -1.75
N ILE A 769 8.72 26.98 -1.19
CA ILE A 769 7.34 27.08 -0.72
C ILE A 769 7.41 27.03 0.80
N TYR A 770 7.49 28.20 1.43
CA TYR A 770 7.52 28.30 2.90
C TYR A 770 6.14 28.03 3.49
N LEU A 771 6.11 27.23 4.54
CA LEU A 771 4.91 26.87 5.28
C LEU A 771 5.05 27.33 6.73
N PRO A 772 3.94 27.74 7.38
CA PRO A 772 3.97 28.11 8.79
C PRO A 772 4.29 26.90 9.68
N GLU A 773 5.11 27.13 10.70
CA GLU A 773 5.50 26.11 11.69
C GLU A 773 4.31 25.65 12.53
N GLU A 774 3.34 26.54 12.80
CA GLU A 774 2.07 26.19 13.46
C GLU A 774 1.07 25.45 12.55
N GLY A 775 1.45 25.15 11.31
CA GLY A 775 0.59 24.56 10.29
C GLY A 775 -0.29 25.58 9.58
N THR A 776 -0.63 25.29 8.34
CA THR A 776 -1.57 26.03 7.49
C THR A 776 -2.97 26.07 8.11
N ASP A 777 -3.88 26.88 7.55
CA ASP A 777 -5.28 26.90 8.01
C ASP A 777 -5.98 25.54 7.84
N VAL A 778 -5.60 24.79 6.81
CA VAL A 778 -6.10 23.42 6.57
C VAL A 778 -5.50 22.41 7.55
N GLU A 779 -4.19 22.46 7.81
CA GLU A 779 -3.55 21.61 8.82
C GLU A 779 -4.15 21.86 10.21
N GLN A 780 -4.33 23.13 10.60
CA GLN A 780 -4.97 23.49 11.87
C GLN A 780 -6.44 23.01 11.95
N ALA A 781 -7.17 22.94 10.83
CA ALA A 781 -8.52 22.37 10.79
C ALA A 781 -8.51 20.86 11.06
N ALA A 782 -7.55 20.13 10.49
CA ALA A 782 -7.34 18.72 10.79
C ALA A 782 -6.91 18.51 12.26
N MET A 783 -5.99 19.32 12.78
CA MET A 783 -5.61 19.29 14.20
C MET A 783 -6.82 19.51 15.13
N GLN A 784 -7.70 20.46 14.81
CA GLN A 784 -8.93 20.71 15.57
C GLN A 784 -9.90 19.53 15.51
N PHE A 785 -10.06 18.92 14.33
CA PHE A 785 -10.89 17.73 14.15
C PHE A 785 -10.38 16.54 14.97
N HIS A 786 -9.06 16.29 14.96
CA HIS A 786 -8.45 15.20 15.73
C HIS A 786 -8.40 15.47 17.22
N ALA A 787 -8.38 16.74 17.64
CA ALA A 787 -8.51 17.15 19.04
C ALA A 787 -9.93 16.95 19.62
N GLN A 788 -10.94 16.69 18.79
CA GLN A 788 -12.29 16.38 19.25
C GLN A 788 -12.53 14.87 19.29
N ALA A 789 -12.68 14.29 20.48
CA ALA A 789 -12.76 12.82 20.67
C ALA A 789 -13.97 12.14 19.98
N GLU A 790 -15.07 12.86 19.80
CA GLU A 790 -16.33 12.31 19.28
C GLU A 790 -16.97 13.24 18.26
N HIS A 791 -17.25 12.71 17.07
CA HIS A 791 -17.93 13.38 15.98
C HIS A 791 -19.31 12.77 15.78
N GLN A 792 -20.35 13.61 15.66
CA GLN A 792 -21.71 13.12 15.43
C GLN A 792 -21.77 12.32 14.12
N SER A 793 -22.25 11.08 14.20
CA SER A 793 -22.39 10.21 13.05
C SER A 793 -23.46 9.13 13.31
N PHE A 794 -23.55 8.18 12.39
CA PHE A 794 -24.46 7.05 12.42
C PHE A 794 -23.71 5.75 12.10
N ALA A 795 -24.18 4.65 12.66
CA ALA A 795 -23.80 3.31 12.27
C ALA A 795 -24.89 2.69 11.39
N LEU A 796 -24.46 1.95 10.37
CA LEU A 796 -25.36 1.12 9.57
C LEU A 796 -25.49 -0.26 10.21
N ILE A 797 -26.71 -0.73 10.38
CA ILE A 797 -26.99 -2.10 10.81
C ILE A 797 -27.80 -2.74 9.68
N PRO A 798 -27.33 -3.85 9.08
CA PRO A 798 -28.03 -4.51 7.98
C PRO A 798 -29.51 -4.75 8.29
N GLY A 799 -30.38 -4.43 7.35
CA GLY A 799 -31.84 -4.58 7.48
C GLY A 799 -32.52 -3.66 8.49
N SER A 800 -31.80 -2.69 9.08
CA SER A 800 -32.32 -1.76 10.09
C SER A 800 -32.13 -0.31 9.67
N GLN A 801 -32.83 0.61 10.36
CA GLN A 801 -32.60 2.05 10.17
C GLN A 801 -31.23 2.44 10.76
N PRO A 802 -30.55 3.46 10.19
CA PRO A 802 -29.30 3.99 10.75
C PRO A 802 -29.45 4.37 12.22
N VAL A 803 -28.45 4.04 13.03
CA VAL A 803 -28.44 4.30 14.48
C VAL A 803 -27.41 5.37 14.81
N ALA A 804 -27.79 6.40 15.57
CA ALA A 804 -26.85 7.43 16.01
C ALA A 804 -25.68 6.81 16.78
N LYS A 805 -24.45 7.09 16.35
CA LYS A 805 -23.21 6.59 16.98
C LYS A 805 -22.07 7.54 16.64
N ALA A 806 -21.31 7.98 17.63
CA ALA A 806 -20.21 8.89 17.40
C ALA A 806 -19.03 8.18 16.70
N PHE A 807 -18.46 8.84 15.69
CA PHE A 807 -17.16 8.47 15.15
C PHE A 807 -16.06 9.01 16.08
N ARG A 808 -15.07 8.19 16.41
CA ARG A 808 -14.06 8.53 17.41
C ARG A 808 -12.68 8.69 16.79
N THR A 809 -12.14 9.90 16.87
CA THR A 809 -10.71 10.21 16.67
C THR A 809 -10.00 10.19 18.02
N ASN A 810 -8.73 10.61 18.05
CA ASN A 810 -7.89 10.58 19.25
C ASN A 810 -8.46 11.43 20.40
N GLY A 811 -8.81 12.68 20.12
CA GLY A 811 -9.40 13.61 21.08
C GLY A 811 -8.42 14.41 21.92
N ALA A 812 -7.11 14.33 21.62
CA ALA A 812 -6.09 15.09 22.32
C ALA A 812 -5.63 16.32 21.54
N LEU A 813 -5.28 17.38 22.27
CA LEU A 813 -4.74 18.59 21.64
C LEU A 813 -3.32 18.35 21.08
N PRO A 814 -2.94 19.07 20.01
CA PRO A 814 -1.60 19.08 19.45
C PRO A 814 -0.50 19.31 20.48
N THR A 815 0.64 18.67 20.28
CA THR A 815 1.90 18.94 21.00
C THR A 815 3.08 18.90 20.02
N ALA A 816 4.25 19.37 20.45
CA ALA A 816 5.46 19.32 19.62
C ALA A 816 5.86 17.86 19.32
N GLY A 817 6.26 17.59 18.08
CA GLY A 817 6.52 16.23 17.57
C GLY A 817 5.29 15.32 17.44
N ALA A 818 4.09 15.85 17.73
CA ALA A 818 2.83 15.13 17.57
C ALA A 818 1.67 16.11 17.27
N PRO A 819 1.66 16.71 16.05
CA PRO A 819 0.79 17.84 15.73
C PRO A 819 -0.70 17.51 15.75
N PHE A 820 -1.09 16.25 15.59
CA PHE A 820 -2.50 15.87 15.51
C PHE A 820 -3.03 15.23 16.81
N TYR A 821 -2.17 14.89 17.76
CA TYR A 821 -2.56 14.36 19.07
C TYR A 821 -1.40 14.26 20.07
N GLU A 822 -1.70 14.16 21.36
CA GLU A 822 -0.73 13.81 22.41
C GLU A 822 -0.70 12.28 22.64
N PRO A 823 0.43 11.59 22.43
CA PRO A 823 0.51 10.13 22.60
C PRO A 823 0.51 9.67 24.07
N CYS A 824 0.89 10.52 25.03
CA CYS A 824 0.98 10.17 26.45
C CYS A 824 -0.41 10.17 27.14
N MET A 825 -1.22 9.15 26.82
CA MET A 825 -2.57 8.98 27.35
C MET A 825 -2.86 7.56 27.85
N ASP A 826 -3.83 7.44 28.74
CA ASP A 826 -4.41 6.16 29.14
C ASP A 826 -5.55 5.70 28.20
N ASP A 827 -6.09 4.49 28.42
CA ASP A 827 -7.13 3.90 27.53
C ASP A 827 -8.51 4.59 27.64
N ARG A 828 -8.66 5.57 28.54
CA ARG A 828 -9.84 6.43 28.60
C ARG A 828 -9.70 7.65 27.69
N GLY A 829 -8.53 7.87 27.10
CA GLY A 829 -8.18 9.12 26.42
C GLY A 829 -7.83 10.24 27.40
N LYS A 830 -7.41 9.91 28.63
CA LYS A 830 -6.96 10.91 29.60
C LYS A 830 -5.47 11.15 29.43
N ARG A 831 -5.10 12.42 29.19
CA ARG A 831 -3.70 12.86 29.20
C ARG A 831 -3.05 12.62 30.57
N LEU A 832 -1.91 11.93 30.57
CA LEU A 832 -1.19 11.53 31.77
C LEU A 832 -0.26 12.65 32.23
N THR A 833 -0.79 13.67 32.91
CA THR A 833 -0.02 14.77 33.51
C THR A 833 0.39 14.46 34.96
N GLN A 834 1.31 15.24 35.55
CA GLN A 834 1.69 15.09 36.97
C GLN A 834 0.48 15.22 37.92
N SER A 835 -0.51 16.02 37.53
CA SER A 835 -1.76 16.23 38.29
C SER A 835 -2.87 15.23 37.94
N SER A 836 -2.71 14.43 36.89
CA SER A 836 -3.73 13.48 36.42
C SER A 836 -3.90 12.26 37.34
N GLY A 837 -2.90 11.97 38.18
CA GLY A 837 -2.89 10.80 39.05
C GLY A 837 -2.52 9.52 38.30
N VAL A 838 -3.12 8.39 38.70
CA VAL A 838 -2.84 7.07 38.14
C VAL A 838 -3.59 6.86 36.82
N GLY A 839 -2.86 6.44 35.78
CA GLY A 839 -3.41 6.03 34.49
C GLY A 839 -4.15 4.71 34.56
N GLU A 840 -5.17 4.55 33.73
CA GLU A 840 -6.03 3.36 33.66
C GLU A 840 -6.02 2.75 32.26
N PHE A 841 -5.67 1.47 32.18
CA PHE A 841 -5.37 0.75 30.95
C PHE A 841 -6.22 -0.51 30.85
N PHE A 842 -6.52 -0.94 29.62
CA PHE A 842 -7.36 -2.10 29.40
C PHE A 842 -6.80 -3.35 30.09
N SER A 843 -7.71 -4.13 30.71
CA SER A 843 -7.38 -5.32 31.48
C SER A 843 -8.37 -6.46 31.22
N GLY A 844 -7.91 -7.70 31.37
CA GLY A 844 -8.63 -8.89 30.90
C GLY A 844 -9.82 -9.35 31.76
N GLU A 845 -10.17 -8.66 32.86
CA GLU A 845 -11.19 -9.17 33.79
C GLU A 845 -12.63 -8.98 33.27
N SER A 846 -12.87 -8.00 32.41
CA SER A 846 -14.18 -7.76 31.79
C SER A 846 -14.04 -7.06 30.44
N LEU A 847 -15.14 -6.95 29.68
CA LEU A 847 -15.13 -6.27 28.38
C LEU A 847 -14.54 -4.85 28.52
N SER A 848 -15.05 -4.03 29.44
CA SER A 848 -14.59 -2.65 29.67
C SER A 848 -13.62 -2.53 30.86
N GLY A 849 -12.86 -3.59 31.17
CA GLY A 849 -11.93 -3.60 32.30
C GLY A 849 -10.81 -2.57 32.12
N LEU A 850 -10.55 -1.79 33.17
CA LEU A 850 -9.50 -0.76 33.23
C LEU A 850 -8.70 -0.85 34.54
N ASN A 851 -8.44 -2.08 34.99
CA ASN A 851 -7.81 -2.38 36.27
C ASN A 851 -6.28 -2.43 36.18
N PHE A 852 -5.71 -2.51 34.97
CA PHE A 852 -4.27 -2.32 34.79
C PHE A 852 -3.96 -0.84 35.00
N ARG A 853 -3.20 -0.52 36.04
CA ARG A 853 -3.03 0.84 36.54
C ARG A 853 -1.58 1.16 36.78
N GLY A 854 -1.19 2.39 36.49
CA GLY A 854 0.20 2.81 36.60
C GLY A 854 0.39 4.31 36.57
N SER A 855 1.52 4.77 37.09
CA SER A 855 1.95 6.17 37.04
C SER A 855 3.46 6.23 36.87
N SER A 856 3.94 7.30 36.24
CA SER A 856 5.36 7.63 36.17
C SER A 856 5.61 9.04 36.70
N ALA A 857 6.86 9.32 37.11
CA ALA A 857 7.34 10.68 37.33
C ALA A 857 7.62 11.42 36.01
N PHE A 858 7.70 10.68 34.90
CA PHE A 858 7.82 11.19 33.54
C PHE A 858 6.45 11.13 32.86
N THR A 859 5.81 12.29 32.79
CA THR A 859 4.40 12.48 32.37
C THR A 859 4.32 13.33 31.09
N ALA A 860 3.14 13.50 30.52
CA ALA A 860 2.93 14.29 29.29
C ALA A 860 3.44 15.74 29.42
N ASP A 861 3.25 16.34 30.61
CA ASP A 861 3.69 17.70 30.96
C ASP A 861 5.12 17.74 31.54
N HIS A 862 5.76 16.59 31.71
CA HIS A 862 7.13 16.48 32.20
C HIS A 862 7.77 15.18 31.66
N PRO A 863 7.97 15.05 30.33
CA PRO A 863 8.42 13.81 29.73
C PRO A 863 9.90 13.58 30.03
N ARG A 864 10.33 12.33 29.92
CA ARG A 864 11.76 12.00 29.84
C ARG A 864 12.27 12.46 28.47
N ILE A 865 13.23 13.37 28.43
CA ILE A 865 13.77 13.87 27.16
C ILE A 865 15.11 13.19 26.87
N TYR A 866 15.21 12.53 25.72
CA TYR A 866 16.48 12.07 25.15
C TYR A 866 16.87 13.00 24.01
N LYS A 867 18.06 13.61 24.09
CA LYS A 867 18.64 14.40 23.01
C LYS A 867 19.66 13.55 22.25
N GLY A 868 19.23 12.95 21.15
CA GLY A 868 20.05 12.10 20.30
C GLY A 868 20.65 12.86 19.13
N ALA A 869 21.90 12.56 18.79
CA ALA A 869 22.59 13.10 17.64
C ALA A 869 23.13 11.96 16.78
N ASN A 870 22.76 11.97 15.51
CA ASN A 870 23.41 11.15 14.49
C ASN A 870 24.74 11.76 14.11
N ILE A 871 25.80 10.98 14.23
CA ILE A 871 27.18 11.42 13.97
C ILE A 871 27.87 10.46 13.01
N GLN A 872 28.77 11.02 12.20
CA GLN A 872 29.75 10.24 11.42
C GLN A 872 31.14 10.43 12.03
N PHE A 873 31.90 9.34 12.17
CA PHE A 873 33.24 9.37 12.74
C PHE A 873 34.12 8.23 12.21
N ASP A 874 35.43 8.35 12.47
CA ASP A 874 36.41 7.33 12.12
C ASP A 874 36.49 6.22 13.18
N ALA A 875 35.77 5.12 12.95
CA ALA A 875 35.67 4.01 13.89
C ALA A 875 36.87 3.06 13.76
N VAL A 876 37.69 2.94 14.82
CA VAL A 876 38.80 1.99 14.87
C VAL A 876 38.33 0.68 15.49
N TYR A 877 38.37 -0.42 14.74
CA TYR A 877 37.92 -1.74 15.19
C TYR A 877 38.97 -2.48 16.00
N ASN A 878 40.26 -2.33 15.68
CA ASN A 878 41.31 -3.09 16.37
C ASN A 878 42.69 -2.42 16.32
N LYS A 879 43.60 -2.95 17.16
CA LYS A 879 44.99 -2.47 17.31
C LYS A 879 45.88 -2.65 16.07
N VAL A 880 45.45 -3.44 15.07
CA VAL A 880 46.22 -3.63 13.83
C VAL A 880 45.84 -2.61 12.76
N GLY A 881 44.93 -1.67 13.08
CA GLY A 881 44.61 -0.51 12.25
C GLY A 881 43.37 -0.67 11.39
N TYR A 882 42.54 -1.72 11.58
CA TYR A 882 41.25 -1.78 10.88
C TYR A 882 40.37 -0.66 11.40
N HIS A 883 39.87 0.15 10.48
CA HIS A 883 38.97 1.24 10.78
C HIS A 883 37.99 1.48 9.64
N PHE A 884 36.89 2.17 9.94
CA PHE A 884 35.90 2.60 8.97
C PHE A 884 35.69 4.11 9.13
N PRO A 885 36.18 4.94 8.18
CA PRO A 885 36.21 6.40 8.32
C PRO A 885 34.83 7.06 8.25
N GLN A 886 33.83 6.35 7.76
CA GLN A 886 32.47 6.85 7.56
C GLN A 886 31.45 6.15 8.48
N ALA A 887 31.89 5.61 9.61
CA ALA A 887 31.00 4.95 10.56
C ALA A 887 29.97 5.94 11.12
N ARG A 888 28.69 5.55 11.07
CA ARG A 888 27.57 6.36 11.54
C ARG A 888 26.92 5.69 12.75
N ILE A 889 26.72 6.45 13.83
CA ILE A 889 26.01 5.99 15.03
C ILE A 889 25.14 7.11 15.58
N ILE A 890 24.21 6.73 16.46
CA ILE A 890 23.50 7.67 17.32
C ILE A 890 24.25 7.77 18.65
N ALA A 891 24.50 8.98 19.12
CA ALA A 891 25.04 9.27 20.44
C ALA A 891 24.15 10.28 21.18
N LEU A 892 24.29 10.38 22.51
CA LEU A 892 23.68 11.52 23.23
C LEU A 892 24.40 12.81 22.83
N TRP A 893 23.67 13.93 22.82
CA TRP A 893 24.20 15.23 22.42
C TRP A 893 25.54 15.60 23.09
N GLU A 894 25.66 15.38 24.41
CA GLU A 894 26.89 15.66 25.16
C GLU A 894 28.05 14.70 24.84
N ASP A 895 27.74 13.51 24.33
CA ASP A 895 28.71 12.46 24.00
C ASP A 895 29.17 12.51 22.54
N ALA A 896 28.43 13.20 21.66
CA ALA A 896 28.71 13.29 20.23
C ALA A 896 30.17 13.72 19.95
N TRP A 897 30.60 14.86 20.51
CA TRP A 897 31.95 15.38 20.27
C TRP A 897 33.07 14.54 20.92
N PRO A 898 32.94 14.09 22.19
CA PRO A 898 33.88 13.12 22.77
C PRO A 898 34.04 11.83 21.95
N VAL A 899 32.97 11.31 21.35
CA VAL A 899 33.03 10.13 20.48
C VAL A 899 33.77 10.45 19.17
N ILE A 900 33.37 11.52 18.47
CA ILE A 900 34.01 11.96 17.20
C ILE A 900 35.53 12.16 17.39
N THR A 901 35.92 12.77 18.51
CA THR A 901 37.34 13.08 18.82
C THR A 901 38.09 11.94 19.52
N LYS A 902 37.48 10.75 19.64
CA LYS A 902 38.05 9.55 20.26
C LYS A 902 38.46 9.75 21.73
N GLN A 903 37.87 10.72 22.43
CA GLN A 903 38.01 10.91 23.88
C GLN A 903 37.12 9.93 24.66
N ARG A 904 36.05 9.44 24.01
CA ARG A 904 35.14 8.41 24.51
C ARG A 904 35.02 7.30 23.46
N PRO A 905 35.00 6.00 23.84
CA PRO A 905 34.72 4.94 22.89
C PRO A 905 33.29 5.05 22.33
N PRO A 906 33.06 4.70 21.05
CA PRO A 906 31.71 4.63 20.50
C PRO A 906 30.93 3.48 21.14
N GLU A 907 29.68 3.75 21.52
CA GLU A 907 28.76 2.79 22.12
C GLU A 907 27.39 2.92 21.43
N PRO A 908 26.71 1.82 21.08
CA PRO A 908 25.33 1.91 20.61
C PRO A 908 24.43 2.60 21.64
N LEU A 909 23.58 3.53 21.20
CA LEU A 909 22.62 4.19 22.08
C LEU A 909 21.61 3.16 22.62
N VAL A 910 21.48 3.09 23.95
CA VAL A 910 20.47 2.27 24.63
C VAL A 910 19.62 3.16 25.52
N MET A 911 18.38 3.43 25.08
CA MET A 911 17.39 4.14 25.88
C MET A 911 16.72 3.18 26.87
N ARG A 912 16.48 3.63 28.10
CA ARG A 912 15.78 2.84 29.13
C ARG A 912 14.60 3.63 29.69
N MET A 913 13.42 3.04 29.61
CA MET A 913 12.17 3.60 30.12
C MET A 913 11.59 2.62 31.14
N ASN A 914 10.98 3.14 32.20
CA ASN A 914 10.11 2.30 33.03
C ASN A 914 8.74 2.19 32.36
N THR A 915 7.99 1.14 32.68
CA THR A 915 6.57 1.05 32.29
C THR A 915 5.84 2.33 32.71
N PHE A 916 5.02 2.87 31.82
CA PHE A 916 4.28 4.13 31.97
C PHE A 916 5.09 5.43 31.86
N ASP A 917 6.41 5.38 31.63
CA ASP A 917 7.18 6.59 31.32
C ASP A 917 6.70 7.19 29.99
N CYS A 918 6.39 8.48 30.00
CA CYS A 918 6.25 9.25 28.76
C CYS A 918 7.60 9.84 28.39
N THR A 919 7.99 9.66 27.13
CA THR A 919 9.32 9.99 26.64
C THR A 919 9.21 10.79 25.35
N MET A 920 10.10 11.76 25.22
CA MET A 920 10.32 12.55 24.01
C MET A 920 11.74 12.29 23.52
N TYR A 921 11.89 12.01 22.23
CA TYR A 921 13.17 11.87 21.58
C TYR A 921 13.39 13.08 20.66
N GLN A 922 14.32 13.95 21.06
CA GLN A 922 14.76 15.08 20.25
C GLN A 922 15.92 14.59 19.40
N HIS A 923 15.70 14.63 18.08
CA HIS A 923 16.62 14.10 17.10
C HIS A 923 17.45 15.21 16.49
N THR A 924 18.71 14.95 16.17
CA THR A 924 19.59 15.92 15.51
C THR A 924 20.47 15.20 14.49
N ASN A 925 20.56 15.75 13.29
CA ASN A 925 21.44 15.23 12.24
C ASN A 925 22.73 16.05 12.17
N LEU A 926 23.87 15.41 12.44
CA LEU A 926 25.22 15.97 12.26
C LEU A 926 26.05 15.20 11.21
N ILE A 927 25.41 14.27 10.49
CA ILE A 927 26.07 13.49 9.43
C ILE A 927 26.28 14.41 8.21
N PRO A 928 27.39 14.24 7.45
CA PRO A 928 27.55 14.92 6.16
C PRO A 928 26.41 14.60 5.18
N ASN A 929 26.10 15.53 4.27
CA ASN A 929 25.07 15.35 3.24
C ASN A 929 25.44 14.33 2.16
N ILE A 930 26.65 13.76 2.20
CA ILE A 930 27.17 12.80 1.23
C ILE A 930 27.79 11.62 1.99
N TYR A 931 27.46 10.41 1.54
CA TYR A 931 28.25 9.22 1.80
C TYR A 931 29.30 9.10 0.68
N GLU A 932 30.59 9.18 1.01
CA GLU A 932 31.65 9.14 0.02
C GLU A 932 31.87 7.71 -0.50
N MET A 933 32.28 7.61 -1.77
CA MET A 933 32.54 6.33 -2.40
C MET A 933 33.56 5.49 -1.63
N ASP A 934 33.27 4.20 -1.46
CA ASP A 934 34.22 3.20 -0.98
C ASP A 934 34.11 1.89 -1.81
N ASP A 935 34.83 0.85 -1.41
CA ASP A 935 34.87 -0.44 -2.14
C ASP A 935 33.49 -1.17 -2.17
N TYR A 936 32.54 -0.74 -1.34
CA TYR A 936 31.24 -1.40 -1.16
C TYR A 936 30.05 -0.52 -1.54
N GLN A 937 30.20 0.81 -1.51
CA GLN A 937 29.11 1.76 -1.77
C GLN A 937 29.51 2.85 -2.77
N VAL A 938 28.59 3.14 -3.68
CA VAL A 938 28.68 4.29 -4.59
C VAL A 938 28.50 5.59 -3.82
N ARG A 939 29.09 6.69 -4.31
CA ARG A 939 28.90 8.01 -3.70
C ARG A 939 27.44 8.41 -3.82
N THR A 940 26.78 8.61 -2.68
CA THR A 940 25.33 8.82 -2.61
C THR A 940 25.00 9.98 -1.66
N PRO A 941 24.06 10.87 -2.04
CA PRO A 941 23.45 11.82 -1.11
C PRO A 941 22.86 11.13 0.12
N THR A 942 23.14 11.68 1.29
CA THR A 942 22.51 11.29 2.56
C THR A 942 22.01 12.54 3.26
N ASP A 943 21.11 13.22 2.56
CA ASP A 943 20.64 14.56 2.88
C ASP A 943 19.67 14.58 4.06
N VAL A 944 19.03 13.46 4.36
CA VAL A 944 18.08 13.27 5.47
C VAL A 944 18.43 12.05 6.31
N ILE A 945 17.99 12.04 7.56
CA ILE A 945 18.01 10.84 8.39
C ILE A 945 16.83 10.82 9.36
N GLY A 946 16.07 9.73 9.34
CA GLY A 946 15.03 9.45 10.33
C GLY A 946 15.45 8.43 11.38
N GLN A 947 14.62 8.27 12.41
CA GLN A 947 14.78 7.24 13.45
C GLN A 947 13.54 6.34 13.48
N HIS A 948 13.67 5.13 12.94
CA HIS A 948 12.61 4.11 13.02
C HIS A 948 12.85 3.17 14.20
N ILE A 949 11.81 2.90 14.99
CA ILE A 949 11.87 2.03 16.18
C ILE A 949 10.74 1.01 16.11
N HIS A 950 11.05 -0.28 16.30
CA HIS A 950 10.07 -1.37 16.36
C HIS A 950 9.30 -1.43 17.69
N LEU A 951 8.06 -1.93 17.63
CA LEU A 951 7.11 -2.06 18.73
C LEU A 951 6.80 -0.78 19.54
N PRO A 952 6.76 0.41 18.94
CA PRO A 952 6.61 1.65 19.69
C PRO A 952 5.17 1.89 20.19
N LYS A 953 5.05 2.67 21.26
CA LYS A 953 3.79 3.28 21.75
C LYS A 953 3.92 4.81 21.84
N TRP A 954 4.54 5.44 20.84
CA TRP A 954 4.64 6.90 20.69
C TRP A 954 4.00 7.32 19.36
N ASP A 955 4.10 8.59 18.97
CA ASP A 955 3.45 9.06 17.76
C ASP A 955 4.13 8.49 16.49
N LEU A 956 3.48 7.57 15.79
CA LEU A 956 3.99 6.94 14.56
C LEU A 956 3.63 7.73 13.30
N THR A 957 3.17 8.97 13.45
CA THR A 957 2.58 9.74 12.35
C THR A 957 3.37 10.98 11.96
N ALA A 958 4.19 11.46 12.88
CA ALA A 958 5.10 12.59 12.72
C ALA A 958 6.46 12.26 13.35
N ALA A 959 6.71 10.99 13.64
CA ALA A 959 7.90 10.56 14.32
C ALA A 959 8.28 9.10 14.02
N ASP A 960 7.74 8.46 12.98
CA ASP A 960 8.17 7.09 12.62
C ASP A 960 9.60 7.07 12.05
N GLY A 961 10.14 8.25 11.71
CA GLY A 961 11.45 8.38 11.06
C GLY A 961 11.44 7.90 9.61
N SER A 962 10.26 7.73 9.03
CA SER A 962 10.02 7.48 7.62
C SER A 962 8.70 8.18 7.26
N ALA A 963 8.42 8.39 5.98
CA ALA A 963 7.20 9.10 5.54
C ALA A 963 5.93 8.23 5.68
N ASN A 964 5.60 7.82 6.91
CA ASN A 964 4.46 6.99 7.26
C ASN A 964 3.41 7.77 8.06
N GLY A 965 2.20 7.23 8.15
CA GLY A 965 1.07 7.89 8.79
C GLY A 965 0.63 9.09 7.95
N TRP A 966 0.82 10.31 8.47
CA TRP A 966 0.41 11.52 7.76
C TRP A 966 1.25 11.85 6.52
N ASN A 967 2.27 11.03 6.19
CA ASN A 967 3.15 11.16 5.02
C ASN A 967 3.92 12.47 4.92
N TYR A 968 4.28 13.06 6.07
CA TYR A 968 5.27 14.14 6.11
C TYR A 968 6.68 13.60 5.99
N GLU A 969 7.63 14.49 5.72
CA GLU A 969 9.05 14.19 5.87
C GLU A 969 9.44 14.27 7.36
N ASP A 970 9.41 13.13 8.05
CA ASP A 970 9.77 13.02 9.47
C ASP A 970 11.29 12.95 9.70
N GLY A 971 12.09 12.88 8.63
CA GLY A 971 13.54 12.85 8.71
C GLY A 971 14.16 14.25 8.86
N ILE A 972 15.32 14.31 9.53
CA ILE A 972 16.03 15.58 9.74
C ILE A 972 17.13 15.78 8.69
N LEU A 973 17.11 16.95 8.05
CA LEU A 973 18.12 17.33 7.07
C LEU A 973 19.51 17.44 7.67
N SER A 974 20.49 17.01 6.90
CA SER A 974 21.90 17.18 7.24
C SER A 974 22.29 18.67 7.22
N PRO A 975 23.30 19.08 8.01
CA PRO A 975 23.74 20.47 8.01
C PRO A 975 24.21 20.96 6.62
N GLY A 976 24.83 20.06 5.84
CA GLY A 976 25.25 20.35 4.46
C GLY A 976 24.06 20.65 3.55
N SER A 977 23.00 19.85 3.65
CA SER A 977 21.78 20.04 2.85
C SER A 977 21.02 21.31 3.23
N VAL A 978 21.00 21.69 4.51
CA VAL A 978 20.43 22.97 4.95
C VAL A 978 21.18 24.14 4.31
N VAL A 979 22.52 24.12 4.36
CA VAL A 979 23.35 25.17 3.75
C VAL A 979 23.16 25.22 2.23
N GLU A 980 23.16 24.07 1.56
CA GLU A 980 22.91 23.95 0.12
C GLU A 980 21.57 24.58 -0.27
N ARG A 981 20.48 24.18 0.39
CA ARG A 981 19.14 24.71 0.09
C ARG A 981 19.05 26.21 0.35
N VAL A 982 19.63 26.72 1.45
CA VAL A 982 19.66 28.17 1.73
C VAL A 982 20.44 28.94 0.66
N GLN A 983 21.52 28.36 0.13
CA GLN A 983 22.27 28.97 -0.97
C GLN A 983 21.47 28.93 -2.28
N ALA A 984 20.82 27.82 -2.59
CA ALA A 984 20.00 27.67 -3.78
C ALA A 984 18.77 28.60 -3.82
N ILE A 985 18.26 28.98 -2.65
CA ILE A 985 17.11 29.90 -2.52
C ILE A 985 17.52 31.37 -2.69
N ARG A 986 18.78 31.71 -2.39
CA ARG A 986 19.30 33.10 -2.40
C ARG A 986 19.74 33.53 -3.80
#